data_AF-A0A8H6S9A1-F1
#
_entry.id   AF-A0A8H6S9A1-F1
#
_cell.length_a   1.000
_cell.length_b   1.000
_cell.length_c   1.000
_cell.angle_alpha   90.00
_cell.angle_beta   90.00
_cell.angle_gamma   90.00
#
_symmetry.space_group_name_H-M   'P 1'
#
loop_
_entity.id
_entity.type
_entity.pdbx_description
1 polymer ?
#
loop_
_entity_poly.entity_id
_entity_poly.type
_entity_poly.pdbx_seq_one_letter_code
_entity_poly.pdbx_strand_id
1 'polypeptide(L)'
;MLSIDANFCLKNRLRANERDDPSLGPGLGYFVESTAYKEHLKNYVAEKDASSVLVNDNYTNQVQVSSCVAFAALLQKETRLTTGLRVSGVAGCVCSRHGLVRRRGLGDLQKGERYANVDWIVACTLWMEKLLSYGFAYDIICQWMVNFFQRIEKIRKGNADTSNLATEFENVDIQFGLPVWHAGAHELQCRAQLALAYLLGIGKTDGEAMERVWASLNPASWATKEMGEGARLDVLEDRIDQLNFEKNIHLGKCPIYEISNFALTIKKRKEWKSRMDAWYKDPTSNASPFVIVGGQEDGPSERQIVDELKKAEVEEARAGHAPLLEGTKTVVAFIKAGLQLQHIQRKIQATLKSKTLTADRASQVQELRVSFLKQLRSFQHLQLTYMPGIETLREADDAKRDVNEPECQPEYIKLYLPSDLTAEQRGQLHLSRVIETEARVRCGQCADALVTLRTHLYAQMHMIWFRDRHMVGQRARTRSATLMSRLAEAIARIVAAYRANQAAIVALKGPGFAPEFKRLNDEDINCRWVKKDTQRAEHPPRLRTGFLGFGMGPTKAARFMIQRWEEEVELLREEMKRVLRSLRWTQNQWQVRADRQRDDVNMHVAAGLRAYALRQVDIHRRMAERFYSEWGRSLANAVRAVVKEDEGVLDGAFDGLTDNDMQIL
;
A
#
# COMPACT_ATOMS: atom_id res chain seq x y z
N MET A 1 1.42 3.34 17.32
CA MET A 1 0.84 3.09 16.00
C MET A 1 -0.31 2.08 16.08
N LEU A 2 -1.49 2.45 15.58
CA LEU A 2 -2.69 1.62 15.45
C LEU A 2 -2.96 1.35 13.97
N SER A 3 -3.43 0.14 13.66
CA SER A 3 -3.85 -0.28 12.32
C SER A 3 -5.36 -0.45 12.33
N ILE A 4 -6.03 0.15 11.35
CA ILE A 4 -7.48 0.25 11.24
C ILE A 4 -7.89 -0.34 9.89
N ASP A 5 -8.92 -1.17 9.91
CA ASP A 5 -9.55 -1.71 8.69
C ASP A 5 -10.96 -2.23 8.97
N ALA A 6 -11.75 -2.47 7.91
CA ALA A 6 -13.09 -3.04 7.96
C ALA A 6 -13.20 -4.37 7.22
N ASN A 7 -13.75 -5.37 7.91
CA ASN A 7 -13.96 -6.71 7.41
C ASN A 7 -15.43 -7.00 7.11
N PHE A 8 -15.73 -7.29 5.85
CA PHE A 8 -17.09 -7.61 5.38
C PHE A 8 -17.43 -9.10 5.34
N CYS A 9 -16.55 -9.98 5.82
CA CYS A 9 -16.82 -11.42 5.95
C CYS A 9 -17.67 -11.74 7.21
N LEU A 10 -17.48 -11.01 8.31
CA LEU A 10 -18.12 -11.23 9.61
C LEU A 10 -19.59 -10.73 9.68
N LYS A 11 -20.40 -11.16 8.71
CA LYS A 11 -21.82 -10.80 8.59
C LYS A 11 -22.67 -11.51 9.64
N ASN A 12 -23.78 -10.91 10.04
CA ASN A 12 -24.79 -11.53 10.90
C ASN A 12 -26.20 -11.27 10.36
N ARG A 13 -27.03 -12.31 10.28
CA ARG A 13 -28.38 -12.25 9.71
C ARG A 13 -29.40 -11.84 10.75
N LEU A 14 -30.34 -10.99 10.32
CA LEU A 14 -31.51 -10.67 11.14
C LEU A 14 -32.52 -11.81 11.05
N ARG A 15 -33.07 -12.24 12.19
CA ARG A 15 -34.11 -13.28 12.26
C ARG A 15 -35.42 -12.70 12.78
N ALA A 16 -36.53 -13.05 12.13
CA ALA A 16 -37.85 -12.58 12.55
C ALA A 16 -38.28 -13.11 13.93
N ASN A 17 -37.80 -14.30 14.32
CA ASN A 17 -38.15 -14.98 15.58
C ASN A 17 -36.99 -14.98 16.59
N GLU A 18 -36.14 -13.96 16.55
CA GLU A 18 -35.01 -13.89 17.46
C GLU A 18 -35.45 -13.67 18.91
N ARG A 19 -34.83 -14.40 19.84
CA ARG A 19 -35.01 -14.20 21.28
C ARG A 19 -34.07 -13.10 21.74
N ASP A 20 -34.47 -12.35 22.76
CA ASP A 20 -33.58 -11.39 23.40
C ASP A 20 -32.37 -12.14 23.99
N ASP A 21 -31.20 -11.88 23.41
CA ASP A 21 -29.95 -12.61 23.65
C ASP A 21 -28.88 -11.58 24.02
N PRO A 22 -28.78 -11.18 25.30
CA PRO A 22 -27.79 -10.20 25.76
C PRO A 22 -26.39 -10.82 25.83
N SER A 23 -25.38 -10.08 25.41
CA SER A 23 -23.97 -10.46 25.61
C SER A 23 -23.60 -10.50 27.09
N LEU A 24 -22.64 -11.35 27.47
CA LEU A 24 -22.18 -11.49 28.85
C LEU A 24 -21.56 -10.22 29.45
N GLY A 25 -20.95 -9.37 28.62
CA GLY A 25 -20.23 -8.18 29.09
C GLY A 25 -20.08 -7.09 28.02
N PRO A 26 -21.16 -6.40 27.62
CA PRO A 26 -21.11 -5.41 26.56
C PRO A 26 -20.12 -4.29 26.91
N GLY A 27 -19.15 -4.04 26.03
CA GLY A 27 -18.14 -3.01 26.23
C GLY A 27 -17.10 -3.30 27.33
N LEU A 28 -17.06 -4.52 27.89
CA LEU A 28 -16.03 -4.90 28.88
C LEU A 28 -14.78 -5.48 28.23
N GLY A 29 -14.89 -6.08 27.05
CA GLY A 29 -13.77 -6.71 26.34
C GLY A 29 -13.35 -5.95 25.07
N TYR A 30 -13.41 -6.62 23.92
CA TYR A 30 -12.86 -6.16 22.65
C TYR A 30 -13.84 -5.35 21.80
N PHE A 31 -15.15 -5.59 21.94
CA PHE A 31 -16.17 -4.79 21.26
C PHE A 31 -16.50 -3.51 22.03
N VAL A 32 -16.87 -2.47 21.28
CA VAL A 32 -17.48 -1.25 21.84
C VAL A 32 -18.81 -1.59 22.51
N GLU A 33 -19.22 -0.78 23.49
CA GLU A 33 -20.52 -0.94 24.12
C GLU A 33 -21.64 -0.69 23.09
N SER A 34 -22.52 -1.67 22.90
CA SER A 34 -23.45 -1.73 21.78
C SER A 34 -24.55 -0.65 21.84
N THR A 35 -25.03 -0.28 23.02
CA THR A 35 -26.17 0.64 23.15
C THR A 35 -25.78 2.08 22.82
N ALA A 36 -24.74 2.61 23.47
CA ALA A 36 -24.18 3.93 23.21
C ALA A 36 -23.65 4.04 21.77
N TYR A 37 -23.02 2.97 21.27
CA TYR A 37 -22.56 2.95 19.88
C TYR A 37 -23.71 3.04 18.88
N LYS A 38 -24.77 2.23 19.04
CA LYS A 38 -25.95 2.28 18.15
C LYS A 38 -26.65 3.64 18.24
N GLU A 39 -26.72 4.24 19.42
CA GLU A 39 -27.31 5.57 19.61
C GLU A 39 -26.52 6.66 18.89
N HIS A 40 -25.19 6.66 18.99
CA HIS A 40 -24.32 7.54 18.21
C HIS A 40 -24.58 7.40 16.72
N LEU A 41 -24.65 6.17 16.20
CA LEU A 41 -24.83 5.90 14.78
C LEU A 41 -26.20 6.31 14.22
N LYS A 42 -27.24 6.47 15.06
CA LYS A 42 -28.54 7.01 14.64
C LYS A 42 -28.42 8.44 14.10
N ASN A 43 -27.44 9.21 14.59
CA ASN A 43 -27.19 10.59 14.12
C ASN A 43 -26.55 10.65 12.72
N TYR A 44 -26.14 9.51 12.16
CA TYR A 44 -25.37 9.42 10.92
C TYR A 44 -26.01 8.48 9.89
N VAL A 45 -27.33 8.24 9.98
CA VAL A 45 -28.07 7.33 9.07
C VAL A 45 -28.00 7.78 7.61
N ALA A 46 -27.93 9.10 7.36
CA ALA A 46 -27.79 9.68 6.02
C ALA A 46 -26.34 9.74 5.50
N GLU A 47 -25.34 9.46 6.34
CA GLU A 47 -23.94 9.43 5.94
C GLU A 47 -23.72 8.31 4.94
N LYS A 48 -23.13 8.63 3.78
CA LYS A 48 -22.76 7.65 2.78
C LYS A 48 -21.50 6.90 3.22
N ASP A 49 -21.27 5.73 2.65
CA ASP A 49 -20.09 4.90 2.94
C ASP A 49 -18.81 5.72 2.79
N ALA A 50 -17.82 5.48 3.65
CA ALA A 50 -16.57 6.23 3.70
C ALA A 50 -15.87 6.32 2.32
N SER A 51 -15.98 5.24 1.53
CA SER A 51 -15.47 5.12 0.16
C SER A 51 -16.23 5.94 -0.91
N SER A 52 -17.29 6.66 -0.53
CA SER A 52 -18.20 7.38 -1.45
C SER A 52 -18.37 8.87 -1.14
N VAL A 53 -17.65 9.37 -0.13
CA VAL A 53 -17.71 10.78 0.29
C VAL A 53 -16.82 11.64 -0.62
N LEU A 54 -17.43 12.64 -1.26
CA LEU A 54 -16.74 13.69 -2.00
C LEU A 54 -16.07 14.62 -0.99
N VAL A 55 -14.77 14.89 -1.17
CA VAL A 55 -14.05 15.87 -0.34
C VAL A 55 -14.37 17.26 -0.91
N ASN A 56 -14.97 18.13 -0.10
CA ASN A 56 -15.00 19.56 -0.38
C ASN A 56 -13.79 20.19 0.30
N ASP A 57 -12.94 20.87 -0.47
CA ASP A 57 -11.91 21.73 0.08
C ASP A 57 -12.51 23.13 0.32
N ASN A 58 -12.35 23.67 1.52
CA ASN A 58 -12.95 24.96 1.91
C ASN A 58 -12.23 26.18 1.30
N TYR A 59 -11.21 25.98 0.48
CA TYR A 59 -10.38 27.06 -0.06
C TYR A 59 -10.55 27.31 -1.57
N THR A 60 -11.06 26.34 -2.32
CA THR A 60 -11.34 26.47 -3.74
C THR A 60 -12.67 25.81 -4.01
N ASN A 61 -13.66 26.54 -4.54
CA ASN A 61 -14.97 26.03 -4.97
C ASN A 61 -14.87 25.02 -6.15
N GLN A 62 -13.97 24.03 -6.05
CA GLN A 62 -13.75 22.96 -7.00
C GLN A 62 -13.98 21.63 -6.29
N VAL A 63 -14.94 20.87 -6.82
CA VAL A 63 -15.18 19.48 -6.44
C VAL A 63 -14.02 18.65 -6.95
N GLN A 64 -13.01 18.40 -6.10
CA GLN A 64 -12.00 17.39 -6.39
C GLN A 64 -12.49 16.03 -5.89
N VAL A 65 -12.81 15.15 -6.84
CA VAL A 65 -12.92 13.71 -6.56
C VAL A 65 -11.59 13.28 -5.95
N SER A 66 -11.57 12.67 -4.77
CA SER A 66 -10.37 11.99 -4.29
C SER A 66 -10.17 10.73 -5.15
N SER A 67 -9.59 10.92 -6.33
CA SER A 67 -9.32 9.88 -7.34
C SER A 67 -8.42 8.75 -6.84
N CYS A 68 -7.84 8.91 -5.64
CA CYS A 68 -6.96 7.95 -4.98
C CYS A 68 -7.60 6.59 -4.67
N VAL A 69 -8.94 6.48 -4.57
CA VAL A 69 -9.61 5.24 -4.11
C VAL A 69 -10.67 4.73 -5.11
N ALA A 70 -10.68 5.25 -6.34
CA ALA A 70 -11.66 4.83 -7.36
C ALA A 70 -11.63 3.31 -7.64
N PHE A 71 -10.49 2.64 -7.42
CA PHE A 71 -10.34 1.20 -7.68
C PHE A 71 -10.89 0.31 -6.54
N ALA A 72 -10.70 0.68 -5.26
CA ALA A 72 -11.25 -0.07 -4.13
C ALA A 72 -12.77 0.13 -3.97
N ALA A 73 -13.25 1.35 -4.27
CA ALA A 73 -14.68 1.66 -4.29
C ALA A 73 -15.45 0.84 -5.35
N LEU A 74 -14.83 0.53 -6.49
CA LEU A 74 -15.43 -0.31 -7.53
C LEU A 74 -15.52 -1.79 -7.11
N LEU A 75 -14.46 -2.33 -6.50
CA LEU A 75 -14.42 -3.73 -6.04
C LEU A 75 -15.41 -4.00 -4.88
N GLN A 76 -15.63 -3.03 -4.00
CA GLN A 76 -16.56 -3.20 -2.87
C GLN A 76 -18.03 -2.91 -3.23
N LYS A 77 -18.31 -2.24 -4.36
CA LYS A 77 -19.68 -1.88 -4.77
C LYS A 77 -20.48 -3.11 -5.23
N GLU A 78 -19.82 -4.13 -5.79
CA GLU A 78 -20.48 -5.27 -6.42
C GLU A 78 -20.85 -6.41 -5.44
N THR A 79 -20.45 -6.37 -4.17
CA THR A 79 -20.68 -7.47 -3.19
C THR A 79 -21.69 -7.16 -2.06
N ARG A 80 -22.32 -5.98 -2.05
CA ARG A 80 -23.14 -5.50 -0.92
C ARG A 80 -24.62 -5.88 -1.04
N LEU A 81 -24.91 -7.18 -1.00
CA LEU A 81 -26.24 -7.67 -0.57
C LEU A 81 -26.36 -7.46 0.96
N THR A 82 -26.76 -6.26 1.38
CA THR A 82 -27.00 -5.91 2.80
C THR A 82 -28.43 -6.21 3.25
N THR A 83 -29.34 -6.52 2.33
CA THR A 83 -30.74 -6.81 2.62
C THR A 83 -30.87 -8.06 3.49
N GLY A 84 -31.50 -7.94 4.66
CA GLY A 84 -31.69 -9.04 5.62
C GLY A 84 -30.52 -9.29 6.58
N LEU A 85 -29.52 -8.41 6.64
CA LEU A 85 -28.42 -8.48 7.61
C LEU A 85 -28.63 -7.49 8.76
N ARG A 86 -28.33 -7.92 10.00
CA ARG A 86 -28.15 -7.03 11.15
C ARG A 86 -26.80 -6.34 11.10
N VAL A 87 -25.77 -7.11 10.75
CA VAL A 87 -24.38 -6.68 10.67
C VAL A 87 -23.84 -7.02 9.28
N SER A 88 -23.37 -6.00 8.58
CA SER A 88 -22.78 -6.08 7.24
C SER A 88 -21.28 -6.41 7.26
N GLY A 89 -20.62 -6.18 8.39
CA GLY A 89 -19.19 -6.41 8.63
C GLY A 89 -18.77 -5.89 10.00
N VAL A 90 -17.47 -5.91 10.29
CA VAL A 90 -16.88 -5.41 11.55
C VAL A 90 -15.72 -4.49 11.20
N ALA A 91 -15.71 -3.27 11.73
CA ALA A 91 -14.53 -2.42 11.71
C ALA A 91 -13.68 -2.69 12.95
N GLY A 92 -12.36 -2.54 12.82
CA GLY A 92 -11.48 -2.79 13.94
C GLY A 92 -10.20 -1.99 13.96
N CYS A 93 -9.60 -1.96 15.16
CA CYS A 93 -8.42 -1.21 15.52
C CYS A 93 -7.48 -2.11 16.35
N VAL A 94 -6.27 -2.34 15.85
CA VAL A 94 -5.24 -3.18 16.50
C VAL A 94 -3.95 -2.42 16.71
N CYS A 95 -3.13 -2.90 17.65
CA CYS A 95 -1.73 -2.51 17.70
C CYS A 95 -1.03 -2.92 16.40
N SER A 96 -0.46 -1.97 15.66
CA SER A 96 0.13 -2.27 14.34
C SER A 96 1.41 -3.11 14.44
N ARG A 97 2.15 -3.04 15.56
CA ARG A 97 3.40 -3.78 15.75
C ARG A 97 3.16 -5.22 16.19
N HIS A 98 2.37 -5.40 17.25
CA HIS A 98 2.12 -6.74 17.84
C HIS A 98 0.90 -7.44 17.22
N GLY A 99 0.03 -6.70 16.52
CA GLY A 99 -1.24 -7.20 16.02
C GLY A 99 -2.22 -7.61 17.11
N LEU A 100 -2.09 -7.05 18.31
CA LEU A 100 -3.03 -7.27 19.40
C LEU A 100 -4.29 -6.44 19.18
N VAL A 101 -5.46 -7.08 19.27
CA VAL A 101 -6.75 -6.38 19.24
C VAL A 101 -6.88 -5.56 20.50
N ARG A 102 -7.27 -4.30 20.33
CA ARG A 102 -7.37 -3.35 21.42
C ARG A 102 -8.67 -3.55 22.18
N ARG A 103 -8.68 -3.17 23.47
CA ARG A 103 -9.91 -3.06 24.26
C ARG A 103 -10.86 -2.10 23.55
N ARG A 104 -12.14 -2.48 23.41
CA ARG A 104 -13.15 -1.73 22.65
C ARG A 104 -12.66 -1.31 21.24
N GLY A 105 -11.80 -2.13 20.65
CA GLY A 105 -11.19 -1.92 19.35
C GLY A 105 -12.02 -2.42 18.18
N LEU A 106 -13.17 -3.06 18.41
CA LEU A 106 -14.05 -3.57 17.36
C LEU A 106 -15.45 -2.99 17.45
N GLY A 107 -16.09 -2.78 16.30
CA GLY A 107 -17.47 -2.35 16.22
C GLY A 107 -18.19 -2.90 15.00
N ASP A 108 -19.44 -3.32 15.20
CA ASP A 108 -20.29 -3.85 14.14
C ASP A 108 -20.71 -2.76 13.14
N LEU A 109 -20.69 -3.09 11.85
CA LEU A 109 -21.08 -2.22 10.75
C LEU A 109 -22.52 -2.51 10.32
N GLN A 110 -23.43 -1.54 10.48
CA GLN A 110 -24.85 -1.73 10.13
C GLN A 110 -25.07 -1.61 8.62
N LYS A 111 -24.38 -0.67 7.98
CA LYS A 111 -24.53 -0.38 6.56
C LYS A 111 -23.18 0.03 5.98
N GLY A 112 -22.31 -0.95 5.78
CA GLY A 112 -20.95 -0.70 5.30
C GLY A 112 -20.10 0.08 6.30
N GLU A 113 -18.88 0.39 5.87
CA GLU A 113 -17.93 1.20 6.63
C GLU A 113 -18.23 2.70 6.45
N ARG A 114 -18.37 3.43 7.56
CA ARG A 114 -18.55 4.89 7.61
C ARG A 114 -17.56 5.51 8.58
N TYR A 115 -17.27 6.80 8.44
CA TYR A 115 -16.35 7.47 9.35
C TYR A 115 -16.89 7.49 10.78
N ALA A 116 -18.19 7.67 10.96
CA ALA A 116 -18.84 7.58 12.28
C ALA A 116 -18.59 6.25 13.01
N ASN A 117 -18.45 5.14 12.27
CA ASN A 117 -18.12 3.83 12.85
C ASN A 117 -16.68 3.81 13.39
N VAL A 118 -15.72 4.23 12.55
CA VAL A 118 -14.28 4.20 12.87
C VAL A 118 -13.89 5.22 13.94
N ASP A 119 -14.41 6.44 13.85
CA ASP A 119 -14.11 7.52 14.81
C ASP A 119 -14.49 7.11 16.24
N TRP A 120 -15.66 6.47 16.40
CA TRP A 120 -16.12 5.97 17.70
C TRP A 120 -15.23 4.85 18.23
N ILE A 121 -14.85 3.88 17.40
CA ILE A 121 -13.97 2.76 17.79
C ILE A 121 -12.60 3.30 18.25
N VAL A 122 -12.03 4.25 17.51
CA VAL A 122 -10.76 4.89 17.87
C VAL A 122 -10.88 5.64 19.19
N ALA A 123 -11.95 6.43 19.37
CA ALA A 123 -12.19 7.16 20.61
C ALA A 123 -12.41 6.23 21.82
N CYS A 124 -13.12 5.10 21.65
CA CYS A 124 -13.27 4.09 22.70
C CYS A 124 -11.94 3.41 23.05
N THR A 125 -11.14 3.06 22.05
CA THR A 125 -9.86 2.35 22.23
C THR A 125 -8.82 3.19 22.97
N LEU A 126 -8.82 4.50 22.71
CA LEU A 126 -7.87 5.44 23.29
C LEU A 126 -8.36 6.00 24.63
N TRP A 127 -9.56 5.62 25.09
CA TRP A 127 -10.08 6.10 26.36
C TRP A 127 -9.16 5.74 27.54
N MET A 128 -8.87 6.74 28.38
CA MET A 128 -7.86 6.71 29.45
C MET A 128 -6.39 6.60 29.01
N GLU A 129 -6.09 6.60 27.71
CA GLU A 129 -4.71 6.67 27.23
C GLU A 129 -4.25 8.12 27.10
N LYS A 130 -3.11 8.42 27.73
CA LYS A 130 -2.45 9.74 27.65
C LYS A 130 -1.04 9.56 27.11
N LEU A 131 -0.93 9.34 25.80
CA LEU A 131 0.34 9.27 25.10
C LEU A 131 0.70 10.63 24.50
N LEU A 132 2.02 10.89 24.38
CA LEU A 132 2.55 12.10 23.73
C LEU A 132 2.37 12.06 22.21
N SER A 133 2.26 10.86 21.62
CA SER A 133 2.12 10.68 20.18
C SER A 133 1.25 9.46 19.86
N TYR A 134 0.32 9.63 18.92
CA TYR A 134 -0.48 8.58 18.31
C TYR A 134 -0.14 8.47 16.82
N GLY A 135 -0.28 7.28 16.28
CA GLY A 135 -0.17 7.07 14.84
C GLY A 135 -1.27 6.14 14.35
N PHE A 136 -1.86 6.45 13.20
CA PHE A 136 -2.95 5.69 12.59
C PHE A 136 -2.58 5.22 11.18
N ALA A 137 -2.71 3.92 10.96
CA ALA A 137 -2.53 3.28 9.66
C ALA A 137 -3.91 2.82 9.18
N TYR A 138 -4.32 3.30 8.02
CA TYR A 138 -5.64 3.01 7.46
C TYR A 138 -5.60 3.13 5.94
N ASP A 139 -6.32 2.27 5.23
CA ASP A 139 -6.32 2.27 3.76
C ASP A 139 -6.81 3.58 3.19
N ILE A 140 -7.86 4.15 3.77
CA ILE A 140 -8.41 5.44 3.35
C ILE A 140 -7.94 6.59 4.26
N ILE A 141 -6.77 6.48 4.89
CA ILE A 141 -6.25 7.48 5.84
C ILE A 141 -6.23 8.89 5.24
N CYS A 142 -5.92 9.00 3.94
CA CYS A 142 -5.83 10.29 3.24
C CYS A 142 -7.17 11.01 3.13
N GLN A 143 -8.29 10.27 3.17
CA GLN A 143 -9.64 10.83 3.22
C GLN A 143 -10.08 11.04 4.67
N TRP A 144 -9.79 10.06 5.54
CA TRP A 144 -10.19 10.06 6.93
C TRP A 144 -9.57 11.22 7.72
N MET A 145 -8.28 11.53 7.50
CA MET A 145 -7.52 12.54 8.25
C MET A 145 -8.03 13.97 8.07
N VAL A 146 -8.60 14.29 6.89
CA VAL A 146 -8.96 15.67 6.50
C VAL A 146 -9.90 16.32 7.51
N ASN A 147 -10.94 15.60 7.90
CA ASN A 147 -11.95 16.10 8.84
C ASN A 147 -11.89 15.39 10.21
N PHE A 148 -10.78 14.72 10.53
CA PHE A 148 -10.67 13.92 11.76
C PHE A 148 -10.98 14.75 13.02
N PHE A 149 -10.29 15.87 13.22
CA PHE A 149 -10.48 16.73 14.39
C PHE A 149 -11.90 17.30 14.48
N GLN A 150 -12.49 17.69 13.33
CA GLN A 150 -13.86 18.19 13.29
C GLN A 150 -14.87 17.12 13.68
N ARG A 151 -14.67 15.87 13.26
CA ARG A 151 -15.55 14.75 13.60
C ARG A 151 -15.43 14.35 15.07
N ILE A 152 -14.21 14.31 15.64
CA ILE A 152 -14.03 14.08 17.08
C ILE A 152 -14.68 15.20 17.90
N GLU A 153 -14.50 16.45 17.50
CA GLU A 153 -15.12 17.59 18.17
C GLU A 153 -16.66 17.54 18.12
N LYS A 154 -17.21 17.05 17.00
CA LYS A 154 -18.66 16.81 16.86
C LYS A 154 -19.14 15.69 17.79
N ILE A 155 -18.35 14.64 18.00
CA ILE A 155 -18.66 13.60 19.00
C ILE A 155 -18.65 14.20 20.40
N ARG A 156 -17.62 14.99 20.72
CA ARG A 156 -17.45 15.65 22.03
C ARG A 156 -18.61 16.58 22.39
N LYS A 157 -19.09 17.36 21.43
CA LYS A 157 -20.22 18.31 21.58
C LYS A 157 -21.60 17.68 21.35
N GLY A 158 -21.65 16.41 20.96
CA GLY A 158 -22.89 15.71 20.69
C GLY A 158 -23.66 15.38 21.97
N ASN A 159 -24.88 14.88 21.78
CA ASN A 159 -25.75 14.45 22.88
C ASN A 159 -25.39 13.05 23.43
N ALA A 160 -24.39 12.39 22.86
CA ALA A 160 -23.96 11.06 23.32
C ALA A 160 -23.13 11.17 24.59
N ASP A 161 -23.21 10.18 25.48
CA ASP A 161 -22.33 10.10 26.64
C ASP A 161 -20.88 9.87 26.18
N THR A 162 -20.04 10.88 26.37
CA THR A 162 -18.62 10.89 25.99
C THR A 162 -17.69 10.57 27.16
N SER A 163 -18.22 10.28 28.35
CA SER A 163 -17.43 9.99 29.56
C SER A 163 -16.44 8.83 29.37
N ASN A 164 -16.76 7.91 28.45
CA ASN A 164 -16.01 6.71 28.11
C ASN A 164 -15.24 6.80 26.78
N LEU A 165 -14.99 8.01 26.27
CA LEU A 165 -14.33 8.27 24.99
C LEU A 165 -13.13 9.19 25.13
N ALA A 166 -12.05 8.91 24.41
CA ALA A 166 -10.97 9.87 24.20
C ALA A 166 -11.39 10.89 23.14
N THR A 167 -11.69 12.11 23.60
CA THR A 167 -12.09 13.23 22.73
C THR A 167 -11.12 14.41 22.78
N GLU A 168 -10.11 14.35 23.64
CA GLU A 168 -9.12 15.41 23.85
C GLU A 168 -7.81 15.06 23.13
N PHE A 169 -7.54 15.76 22.02
CA PHE A 169 -6.33 15.57 21.19
C PHE A 169 -5.49 16.86 21.05
N GLU A 170 -5.76 17.89 21.87
CA GLU A 170 -5.24 19.26 21.69
C GLU A 170 -3.71 19.38 21.85
N ASN A 171 -3.06 18.48 22.60
CA ASN A 171 -1.62 18.51 22.89
C ASN A 171 -0.91 17.21 22.53
N VAL A 172 -1.40 16.49 21.52
CA VAL A 172 -0.85 15.19 21.13
C VAL A 172 -0.37 15.21 19.68
N ASP A 173 0.83 14.69 19.44
CA ASP A 173 1.34 14.50 18.08
C ASP A 173 0.57 13.35 17.40
N ILE A 174 -0.15 13.63 16.31
CA ILE A 174 -0.90 12.60 15.57
C ILE A 174 -0.30 12.42 14.18
N GLN A 175 0.12 11.19 13.92
CA GLN A 175 0.69 10.79 12.64
C GLN A 175 -0.29 9.93 11.84
N PHE A 176 -0.42 10.21 10.55
CA PHE A 176 -1.30 9.50 9.64
C PHE A 176 -0.46 8.77 8.59
N GLY A 177 -0.70 7.48 8.38
CA GLY A 177 0.11 6.66 7.49
C GLY A 177 -0.69 5.66 6.65
N LEU A 178 -0.21 5.40 5.44
CA LEU A 178 -0.75 4.38 4.54
C LEU A 178 -0.07 3.04 4.79
N PRO A 179 -0.83 1.96 5.02
CA PRO A 179 -0.30 0.60 5.06
C PRO A 179 0.51 0.29 3.80
N VAL A 180 1.61 -0.46 3.95
CA VAL A 180 2.62 -0.64 2.90
C VAL A 180 2.05 -1.26 1.62
N TRP A 181 1.10 -2.21 1.73
CA TRP A 181 0.51 -2.87 0.57
C TRP A 181 -0.57 -2.02 -0.08
N HIS A 182 -1.37 -1.32 0.71
CA HIS A 182 -2.45 -0.47 0.19
C HIS A 182 -1.94 0.85 -0.41
N ALA A 183 -0.77 1.33 0.02
CA ALA A 183 -0.15 2.54 -0.51
C ALA A 183 -0.07 2.55 -2.05
N GLY A 184 0.19 1.39 -2.68
CA GLY A 184 0.29 1.27 -4.15
C GLY A 184 -0.98 1.69 -4.92
N ALA A 185 -2.16 1.60 -4.28
CA ALA A 185 -3.43 1.98 -4.89
C ALA A 185 -3.68 3.51 -4.92
N HIS A 186 -2.93 4.28 -4.14
CA HIS A 186 -3.08 5.74 -4.03
C HIS A 186 -2.30 6.46 -5.11
N GLU A 187 -2.58 7.75 -5.33
CA GLU A 187 -1.77 8.59 -6.21
C GLU A 187 -0.36 8.81 -5.64
N LEU A 188 0.60 9.13 -6.52
CA LEU A 188 2.02 9.24 -6.16
C LEU A 188 2.28 10.26 -5.05
N GLN A 189 1.57 11.39 -5.07
CA GLN A 189 1.71 12.45 -4.06
C GLN A 189 1.20 11.99 -2.68
N CYS A 190 0.03 11.34 -2.66
CA CYS A 190 -0.56 10.75 -1.45
C CYS A 190 0.39 9.69 -0.84
N ARG A 191 0.95 8.80 -1.68
CA ARG A 191 1.98 7.84 -1.27
C ARG A 191 3.21 8.50 -0.67
N ALA A 192 3.72 9.53 -1.32
CA ALA A 192 4.97 10.16 -0.90
C ALA A 192 4.85 10.93 0.41
N GLN A 193 3.65 11.40 0.76
CA GLN A 193 3.39 12.11 2.01
C GLN A 193 3.07 11.15 3.16
N LEU A 194 2.29 10.09 2.91
CA LEU A 194 1.71 9.24 3.94
C LEU A 194 2.39 7.86 4.07
N ALA A 195 3.44 7.56 3.30
CA ALA A 195 4.11 6.27 3.45
C ALA A 195 4.74 6.11 4.84
N LEU A 196 4.41 5.00 5.52
CA LEU A 196 4.91 4.67 6.85
C LEU A 196 6.44 4.68 6.95
N ALA A 197 7.12 4.30 5.86
CA ALA A 197 8.57 4.31 5.79
C ALA A 197 9.19 5.71 6.03
N TYR A 198 8.42 6.78 5.89
CA TYR A 198 8.88 8.16 6.01
C TYR A 198 8.50 8.82 7.34
N LEU A 199 7.54 8.23 8.07
CA LEU A 199 7.11 8.73 9.37
C LEU A 199 8.13 8.39 10.46
N LEU A 200 8.40 9.36 11.32
CA LEU A 200 9.36 9.28 12.43
C LEU A 200 8.66 8.78 13.70
N GLY A 201 9.24 7.83 14.42
CA GLY A 201 8.68 7.24 15.64
C GLY A 201 7.86 5.95 15.43
N ILE A 202 7.83 5.42 14.20
CA ILE A 202 7.06 4.22 13.81
C ILE A 202 7.96 3.01 13.49
N GLY A 203 9.27 3.20 13.32
CA GLY A 203 10.25 2.16 13.03
C GLY A 203 10.00 1.44 11.70
N LYS A 204 9.98 0.10 11.74
CA LYS A 204 9.76 -0.80 10.61
C LYS A 204 8.34 -1.39 10.55
N THR A 205 7.37 -0.70 11.12
CA THR A 205 5.97 -1.14 11.14
C THR A 205 5.34 -1.10 9.74
N ASP A 206 4.61 -2.16 9.35
CA ASP A 206 4.00 -2.28 8.02
C ASP A 206 2.59 -1.68 7.89
N GLY A 207 1.88 -1.46 9.01
CA GLY A 207 0.50 -0.95 9.00
C GLY A 207 -0.58 -2.00 8.73
N GLU A 208 -0.21 -3.26 8.49
CA GLU A 208 -1.08 -4.33 7.94
C GLU A 208 -1.55 -5.34 8.99
N ALA A 209 -1.44 -4.98 10.26
CA ALA A 209 -1.69 -5.93 11.34
C ALA A 209 -3.16 -6.36 11.41
N MET A 210 -4.08 -5.48 11.02
CA MET A 210 -5.50 -5.77 11.02
C MET A 210 -5.85 -6.91 10.05
N GLU A 211 -5.25 -6.93 8.87
CA GLU A 211 -5.44 -7.99 7.87
C GLU A 211 -5.02 -9.38 8.38
N ARG A 212 -3.95 -9.44 9.18
CA ARG A 212 -3.52 -10.69 9.83
C ARG A 212 -4.52 -11.17 10.89
N VAL A 213 -5.15 -10.23 11.60
CA VAL A 213 -6.22 -10.53 12.56
C VAL A 213 -7.46 -11.03 11.82
N TRP A 214 -7.84 -10.39 10.71
CA TRP A 214 -8.93 -10.84 9.85
C TRP A 214 -8.73 -12.21 9.28
N ALA A 215 -7.53 -12.52 8.78
CA ALA A 215 -7.20 -13.87 8.32
C ALA A 215 -7.46 -14.95 9.40
N SER A 216 -7.26 -14.60 10.66
CA SER A 216 -7.45 -15.50 11.81
C SER A 216 -8.90 -15.55 12.32
N LEU A 217 -9.68 -14.49 12.13
CA LEU A 217 -11.09 -14.38 12.54
C LEU A 217 -12.07 -14.81 11.45
N ASN A 218 -11.74 -14.68 10.17
CA ASN A 218 -12.60 -15.02 9.05
C ASN A 218 -13.17 -16.45 9.09
N PRO A 219 -12.46 -17.49 9.57
CA PRO A 219 -13.04 -18.81 9.75
C PRO A 219 -14.28 -18.85 10.67
N ALA A 220 -14.36 -17.96 11.67
CA ALA A 220 -15.51 -17.87 12.58
C ALA A 220 -16.76 -17.26 11.90
N SER A 221 -16.61 -16.56 10.77
CA SER A 221 -17.72 -15.90 10.08
C SER A 221 -18.91 -16.83 9.83
N TRP A 222 -18.67 -18.05 9.38
CA TRP A 222 -19.72 -19.03 9.09
C TRP A 222 -20.50 -19.46 10.33
N ALA A 223 -19.82 -19.69 11.45
CA ALA A 223 -20.45 -20.08 12.70
C ALA A 223 -21.26 -18.92 13.30
N THR A 224 -20.70 -17.71 13.26
CA THR A 224 -21.31 -16.52 13.89
C THR A 224 -22.41 -15.87 13.05
N LYS A 225 -22.53 -16.25 11.77
CA LYS A 225 -23.48 -15.64 10.84
C LYS A 225 -24.94 -15.81 11.24
N GLU A 226 -25.23 -16.93 11.87
CA GLU A 226 -26.57 -17.40 12.21
C GLU A 226 -26.88 -17.28 13.72
N MET A 227 -25.90 -16.86 14.52
CA MET A 227 -26.04 -16.68 15.97
C MET A 227 -26.86 -15.43 16.32
N GLY A 228 -27.47 -15.44 17.51
CA GLY A 228 -28.06 -14.25 18.13
C GLY A 228 -27.02 -13.15 18.39
N GLU A 229 -27.47 -11.94 18.72
CA GLU A 229 -26.56 -10.80 18.88
C GLU A 229 -25.55 -11.03 20.01
N GLY A 230 -26.02 -11.37 21.20
CA GLY A 230 -25.18 -11.61 22.38
C GLY A 230 -24.24 -12.80 22.19
N ALA A 231 -24.79 -13.96 21.82
CA ALA A 231 -24.01 -15.16 21.61
C ALA A 231 -22.93 -14.98 20.53
N ARG A 232 -23.22 -14.22 19.45
CA ARG A 232 -22.21 -13.88 18.45
C ARG A 232 -21.07 -13.06 19.05
N LEU A 233 -21.40 -12.01 19.80
CA LEU A 233 -20.40 -11.14 20.40
C LEU A 233 -19.51 -11.94 21.36
N ASP A 234 -20.09 -12.76 22.23
CA ASP A 234 -19.35 -13.58 23.19
C ASP A 234 -18.40 -14.58 22.51
N VAL A 235 -18.85 -15.23 21.42
CA VAL A 235 -17.99 -16.14 20.62
C VAL A 235 -16.84 -15.40 19.95
N LEU A 236 -17.09 -14.20 19.41
CA LEU A 236 -16.03 -13.41 18.79
C LEU A 236 -15.04 -12.89 19.83
N GLU A 237 -15.53 -12.40 20.97
CA GLU A 237 -14.73 -11.96 22.12
C GLU A 237 -13.79 -13.08 22.60
N ASP A 238 -14.30 -14.29 22.84
CA ASP A 238 -13.51 -15.46 23.25
C ASP A 238 -12.43 -15.81 22.20
N ARG A 239 -12.81 -15.80 20.91
CA ARG A 239 -11.85 -16.08 19.84
C ARG A 239 -10.75 -15.02 19.77
N ILE A 240 -11.08 -13.75 19.97
CA ILE A 240 -10.11 -12.65 19.99
C ILE A 240 -9.20 -12.76 21.21
N ASP A 241 -9.76 -13.12 22.37
CA ASP A 241 -8.99 -13.33 23.58
C ASP A 241 -7.94 -14.41 23.38
N GLN A 242 -8.34 -15.54 22.79
CA GLN A 242 -7.42 -16.60 22.40
C GLN A 242 -6.31 -16.07 21.47
N LEU A 243 -6.65 -15.29 20.44
CA LEU A 243 -5.65 -14.73 19.51
C LEU A 243 -4.66 -13.80 20.21
N ASN A 244 -5.13 -12.95 21.11
CA ASN A 244 -4.29 -12.05 21.89
C ASN A 244 -3.42 -12.84 22.88
N PHE A 245 -3.99 -13.83 23.56
CA PHE A 245 -3.26 -14.72 24.47
C PHE A 245 -2.14 -15.47 23.74
N GLU A 246 -2.45 -16.10 22.60
CA GLU A 246 -1.48 -16.79 21.76
C GLU A 246 -0.36 -15.86 21.31
N LYS A 247 -0.66 -14.61 20.95
CA LYS A 247 0.38 -13.63 20.60
C LYS A 247 1.23 -13.25 21.81
N ASN A 248 0.61 -12.98 22.96
CA ASN A 248 1.30 -12.58 24.18
C ASN A 248 2.30 -13.64 24.66
N ILE A 249 1.93 -14.93 24.64
CA ILE A 249 2.85 -16.02 25.05
C ILE A 249 4.01 -16.25 24.07
N HIS A 250 3.91 -15.72 22.84
CA HIS A 250 4.93 -15.89 21.80
C HIS A 250 5.83 -14.66 21.61
N LEU A 251 5.65 -13.58 22.38
CA LEU A 251 6.49 -12.38 22.30
C LEU A 251 7.98 -12.67 22.56
N GLY A 252 8.30 -13.68 23.37
CA GLY A 252 9.68 -14.15 23.60
C GLY A 252 10.42 -14.61 22.34
N LYS A 253 9.70 -15.13 21.34
CA LYS A 253 10.28 -15.62 20.08
C LYS A 253 10.56 -14.51 19.06
N CYS A 254 10.40 -13.24 19.43
CA CYS A 254 10.59 -12.11 18.50
C CYS A 254 12.00 -12.19 17.88
N PRO A 255 12.13 -12.29 16.54
CA PRO A 255 13.40 -12.55 15.90
C PRO A 255 14.27 -11.28 15.92
N ILE A 256 15.15 -11.20 16.92
CA ILE A 256 16.17 -10.14 17.04
C ILE A 256 17.34 -10.33 16.04
N TYR A 257 17.27 -11.39 15.23
CA TYR A 257 18.29 -11.83 14.28
C TYR A 257 18.57 -10.86 13.10
N GLU A 258 17.92 -9.69 13.08
CA GLU A 258 18.13 -8.64 12.08
C GLU A 258 19.00 -7.48 12.56
N ILE A 259 19.19 -7.32 13.88
CA ILE A 259 19.95 -6.21 14.46
C ILE A 259 21.46 -6.33 14.21
N SER A 260 22.00 -7.55 14.08
CA SER A 260 23.45 -7.81 14.04
C SER A 260 24.14 -7.55 12.70
N ASN A 261 23.41 -7.23 11.62
CA ASN A 261 23.99 -7.14 10.27
C ASN A 261 24.08 -5.72 9.69
N PHE A 262 23.77 -4.67 10.46
CA PHE A 262 23.64 -3.31 9.91
C PHE A 262 24.83 -2.40 10.24
N ALA A 263 26.02 -2.84 9.84
CA ALA A 263 27.19 -1.98 9.71
C ALA A 263 27.49 -1.78 8.21
N LEU A 264 26.79 -0.84 7.57
CA LEU A 264 27.18 -0.33 6.25
C LEU A 264 27.50 1.16 6.37
N THR A 265 28.78 1.44 6.14
CA THR A 265 29.48 2.73 6.06
C THR A 265 28.74 3.71 5.12
N ILE A 266 28.92 5.04 5.28
CA ILE A 266 29.24 6.00 4.20
C ILE A 266 29.18 7.47 4.69
N LYS A 267 30.26 8.21 4.38
CA LYS A 267 30.55 9.65 4.59
C LYS A 267 29.48 10.69 4.17
N LYS A 268 28.34 10.31 3.57
CA LYS A 268 27.28 11.23 3.07
C LYS A 268 26.10 11.44 4.04
N ARG A 269 26.28 11.15 5.34
CA ARG A 269 25.22 11.22 6.37
C ARG A 269 24.79 12.66 6.71
N LYS A 270 25.72 13.63 6.75
CA LYS A 270 25.44 15.01 7.19
C LYS A 270 24.55 15.80 6.23
N GLU A 271 24.89 15.86 4.94
CA GLU A 271 24.11 16.61 3.94
C GLU A 271 22.69 16.06 3.80
N TRP A 272 22.54 14.73 3.84
CA TRP A 272 21.25 14.08 3.76
C TRP A 272 20.39 14.33 5.00
N LYS A 273 20.98 14.21 6.19
CA LYS A 273 20.29 14.52 7.45
C LYS A 273 19.80 15.96 7.45
N SER A 274 20.62 16.92 7.01
CA SER A 274 20.21 18.32 6.90
C SER A 274 19.03 18.54 5.94
N ARG A 275 19.02 17.87 4.78
CA ARG A 275 17.92 17.95 3.82
C ARG A 275 16.63 17.30 4.37
N MET A 276 16.78 16.21 5.11
CA MET A 276 15.67 15.53 5.77
C MET A 276 15.08 16.33 6.92
N ASP A 277 15.92 16.90 7.78
CA ASP A 277 15.50 17.76 8.89
C ASP A 277 14.79 19.02 8.36
N ALA A 278 15.22 19.56 7.21
CA ALA A 278 14.52 20.66 6.54
C ALA A 278 13.15 20.26 5.99
N TRP A 279 13.01 19.05 5.44
CA TRP A 279 11.72 18.56 4.95
C TRP A 279 10.76 18.18 6.09
N TYR A 280 11.24 17.58 7.18
CA TYR A 280 10.40 17.27 8.35
C TYR A 280 9.83 18.54 9.01
N LYS A 281 10.53 19.69 8.90
CA LYS A 281 10.05 20.98 9.40
C LYS A 281 8.96 21.60 8.53
N ASP A 282 8.99 21.35 7.22
CA ASP A 282 7.96 21.80 6.28
C ASP A 282 7.78 20.79 5.15
N PRO A 283 6.91 19.77 5.36
CA PRO A 283 6.64 18.73 4.38
C PRO A 283 5.91 19.25 3.13
N THR A 284 5.32 20.44 3.22
CA THR A 284 4.42 21.05 2.23
C THR A 284 5.12 21.99 1.25
N SER A 285 6.10 22.79 1.67
CA SER A 285 6.78 23.73 0.76
C SER A 285 7.94 23.13 -0.03
N ASN A 286 8.53 22.03 0.45
CA ASN A 286 9.64 21.38 -0.22
C ASN A 286 9.18 20.15 -1.01
N ALA A 287 9.64 20.03 -2.27
CA ALA A 287 9.45 18.83 -3.06
C ALA A 287 9.94 17.61 -2.27
N SER A 288 9.01 16.70 -1.98
CA SER A 288 9.26 15.52 -1.16
C SER A 288 10.55 14.84 -1.63
N PRO A 289 11.58 14.70 -0.76
CA PRO A 289 12.84 14.03 -1.10
C PRO A 289 12.66 12.58 -1.58
N PHE A 290 11.44 12.07 -1.38
CA PHE A 290 10.97 10.72 -1.63
C PHE A 290 10.23 10.56 -2.95
N VAL A 291 9.72 11.65 -3.53
CA VAL A 291 9.20 11.61 -4.90
C VAL A 291 10.41 11.52 -5.81
N ILE A 292 10.57 10.36 -6.45
CA ILE A 292 11.36 10.31 -7.67
C ILE A 292 10.51 11.02 -8.69
N VAL A 293 10.77 12.31 -8.83
CA VAL A 293 10.40 13.01 -10.03
C VAL A 293 11.12 12.22 -11.12
N GLY A 294 10.37 11.50 -11.95
CA GLY A 294 10.94 10.99 -13.19
C GLY A 294 11.65 12.16 -13.85
N GLY A 295 12.93 11.98 -14.18
CA GLY A 295 13.62 12.96 -15.02
C GLY A 295 14.30 14.13 -14.30
N GLN A 296 15.23 13.86 -13.40
CA GLN A 296 16.51 14.59 -13.53
C GLN A 296 17.55 13.81 -14.35
N GLU A 297 17.52 12.47 -14.30
CA GLU A 297 18.41 11.63 -15.13
C GLU A 297 17.68 10.90 -16.28
N ASP A 298 16.35 10.71 -16.22
CA ASP A 298 15.57 9.85 -17.14
C ASP A 298 14.68 10.61 -18.15
N GLY A 299 14.71 11.95 -18.17
CA GLY A 299 13.86 12.79 -19.03
C GLY A 299 12.40 12.95 -18.54
N PRO A 300 11.63 13.93 -19.08
CA PRO A 300 10.24 14.18 -18.71
C PRO A 300 9.29 13.05 -19.15
N SER A 301 8.30 12.72 -18.32
CA SER A 301 7.26 11.70 -18.61
C SER A 301 6.35 12.08 -19.79
N GLU A 302 5.63 11.11 -20.39
CA GLU A 302 4.66 11.39 -21.47
C GLU A 302 3.65 12.46 -21.04
N ARG A 303 3.16 12.39 -19.80
CA ARG A 303 2.19 13.34 -19.27
C ARG A 303 2.76 14.76 -19.19
N GLN A 304 3.97 14.92 -18.66
CA GLN A 304 4.62 16.23 -18.56
C GLN A 304 4.84 16.84 -19.93
N ILE A 305 5.34 16.05 -20.89
CA ILE A 305 5.55 16.51 -22.27
C ILE A 305 4.22 16.91 -22.92
N VAL A 306 3.15 16.12 -22.75
CA VAL A 306 1.82 16.45 -23.28
C VAL A 306 1.27 17.73 -22.66
N ASP A 307 1.46 17.94 -21.36
CA ASP A 307 0.99 19.14 -20.67
C ASP A 307 1.80 20.39 -21.09
N GLU A 308 3.12 20.25 -21.29
CA GLU A 308 3.96 21.31 -21.86
C GLU A 308 3.53 21.67 -23.29
N LEU A 309 3.31 20.68 -24.15
CA LEU A 309 2.89 20.90 -25.53
C LEU A 309 1.51 21.57 -25.61
N LYS A 310 0.57 21.16 -24.75
CA LYS A 310 -0.75 21.83 -24.65
C LYS A 310 -0.62 23.27 -24.17
N LYS A 311 0.24 23.56 -23.20
CA LYS A 311 0.50 24.93 -22.74
C LYS A 311 1.09 25.77 -23.87
N ALA A 312 2.06 25.24 -24.62
CA ALA A 312 2.63 25.91 -25.78
C ALA A 312 1.57 26.21 -26.86
N GLU A 313 0.68 25.27 -27.15
CA GLU A 313 -0.44 25.48 -28.08
C GLU A 313 -1.40 26.60 -27.61
N VAL A 314 -1.66 26.69 -26.30
CA VAL A 314 -2.50 27.77 -25.73
C VAL A 314 -1.81 29.13 -25.84
N GLU A 315 -0.51 29.20 -25.58
CA GLU A 315 0.25 30.46 -25.68
C GLU A 315 0.39 30.92 -27.14
N GLU A 316 0.60 30.01 -28.09
CA GLU A 316 0.59 30.33 -29.53
C GLU A 316 -0.79 30.83 -29.99
N ALA A 317 -1.87 30.24 -29.46
CA ALA A 317 -3.23 30.71 -29.74
C ALA A 317 -3.49 32.10 -29.15
N ARG A 318 -2.99 32.39 -27.95
CA ARG A 318 -3.05 33.73 -27.34
C ARG A 318 -2.24 34.76 -28.13
N ALA A 319 -1.11 34.35 -28.69
CA ALA A 319 -0.25 35.20 -29.50
C ALA A 319 -0.78 35.43 -30.93
N GLY A 320 -1.94 34.88 -31.30
CA GLY A 320 -2.53 35.04 -32.65
C GLY A 320 -1.82 34.24 -33.76
N HIS A 321 -0.91 33.33 -33.40
CA HIS A 321 -0.17 32.48 -34.33
C HIS A 321 -0.80 31.08 -34.48
N ALA A 322 -2.05 30.90 -34.03
CA ALA A 322 -2.76 29.65 -34.21
C ALA A 322 -2.84 29.31 -35.71
N PRO A 323 -2.37 28.14 -36.15
CA PRO A 323 -2.53 27.76 -37.54
C PRO A 323 -4.03 27.67 -37.86
N LEU A 324 -4.40 28.16 -39.05
CA LEU A 324 -5.74 28.13 -39.67
C LEU A 324 -6.21 26.69 -39.99
N LEU A 325 -5.98 25.74 -39.10
CA LEU A 325 -6.47 24.37 -39.22
C LEU A 325 -7.85 24.30 -38.57
N GLU A 326 -8.90 24.20 -39.40
CA GLU A 326 -10.31 24.04 -39.00
C GLU A 326 -10.57 22.68 -38.30
N GLY A 327 -9.92 22.45 -37.16
CA GLY A 327 -10.05 21.23 -36.37
C GLY A 327 -10.45 21.54 -34.92
N THR A 328 -11.45 20.83 -34.40
CA THR A 328 -11.88 20.93 -32.99
C THR A 328 -10.88 20.36 -31.99
N LYS A 329 -9.79 19.73 -32.45
CA LYS A 329 -8.79 19.04 -31.62
C LYS A 329 -7.42 19.69 -31.74
N THR A 330 -6.50 19.36 -30.84
CA THR A 330 -5.12 19.85 -30.91
C THR A 330 -4.19 18.88 -31.63
N VAL A 331 -3.01 19.34 -32.07
CA VAL A 331 -2.02 18.48 -32.79
C VAL A 331 -1.54 17.36 -31.86
N VAL A 332 -1.36 17.66 -30.58
CA VAL A 332 -1.01 16.68 -29.54
C VAL A 332 -2.09 15.60 -29.42
N ALA A 333 -3.37 15.99 -29.46
CA ALA A 333 -4.49 15.04 -29.39
C ALA A 333 -4.57 14.13 -30.61
N PHE A 334 -4.27 14.66 -31.81
CA PHE A 334 -4.16 13.88 -33.04
C PHE A 334 -3.06 12.81 -32.95
N ILE A 335 -1.84 13.22 -32.61
CA ILE A 335 -0.71 12.29 -32.44
C ILE A 335 -1.05 11.23 -31.39
N LYS A 336 -1.59 11.63 -30.23
CA LYS A 336 -1.95 10.69 -29.18
C LYS A 336 -2.99 9.65 -29.63
N ALA A 337 -3.98 10.05 -30.43
CA ALA A 337 -4.95 9.11 -31.00
C ALA A 337 -4.29 8.06 -31.90
N GLY A 338 -3.32 8.46 -32.74
CA GLY A 338 -2.56 7.53 -33.57
C GLY A 338 -1.64 6.61 -32.77
N LEU A 339 -0.98 7.12 -31.72
CA LEU A 339 -0.19 6.32 -30.79
C LEU A 339 -1.03 5.30 -30.01
N GLN A 340 -2.26 5.66 -29.65
CA GLN A 340 -3.21 4.75 -29.00
C GLN A 340 -3.61 3.59 -29.93
N LEU A 341 -3.88 3.87 -31.21
CA LEU A 341 -4.13 2.83 -32.21
C LEU A 341 -2.94 1.87 -32.33
N GLN A 342 -1.71 2.41 -32.38
CA GLN A 342 -0.50 1.58 -32.43
C GLN A 342 -0.33 0.73 -31.16
N HIS A 343 -0.70 1.26 -30.00
CA HIS A 343 -0.71 0.50 -28.74
C HIS A 343 -1.71 -0.66 -28.79
N ILE A 344 -2.92 -0.44 -29.33
CA ILE A 344 -3.93 -1.49 -29.51
C ILE A 344 -3.41 -2.59 -30.46
N GLN A 345 -2.80 -2.23 -31.60
CA GLN A 345 -2.20 -3.22 -32.52
C GLN A 345 -1.15 -4.08 -31.83
N ARG A 346 -0.21 -3.47 -31.10
CA ARG A 346 0.83 -4.20 -30.35
C ARG A 346 0.22 -5.13 -29.30
N LYS A 347 -0.85 -4.72 -28.63
CA LYS A 347 -1.57 -5.55 -27.64
C LYS A 347 -2.23 -6.77 -28.31
N ILE A 348 -2.85 -6.60 -29.47
CA ILE A 348 -3.42 -7.70 -30.25
C ILE A 348 -2.31 -8.67 -30.69
N GLN A 349 -1.23 -8.17 -31.32
CA GLN A 349 -0.11 -8.99 -31.76
C GLN A 349 0.54 -9.77 -30.61
N ALA A 350 0.73 -9.14 -29.45
CA ALA A 350 1.28 -9.81 -28.27
C ALA A 350 0.37 -10.92 -27.75
N THR A 351 -0.96 -10.74 -27.82
CA THR A 351 -1.93 -11.75 -27.41
C THR A 351 -1.96 -12.93 -28.37
N LEU A 352 -1.84 -12.69 -29.67
CA LEU A 352 -1.81 -13.72 -30.72
C LEU A 352 -0.53 -14.58 -30.68
N LYS A 353 0.61 -14.02 -30.25
CA LYS A 353 1.88 -14.76 -30.08
C LYS A 353 1.87 -15.77 -28.92
N SER A 354 0.84 -15.77 -28.07
CA SER A 354 0.69 -16.73 -26.96
C SER A 354 0.36 -18.14 -27.48
N LYS A 355 1.12 -19.16 -27.06
CA LYS A 355 1.00 -20.57 -27.51
C LYS A 355 -0.39 -21.21 -27.35
N THR A 356 -1.22 -20.71 -26.44
CA THR A 356 -2.60 -21.16 -26.23
C THR A 356 -3.53 -19.96 -26.11
N LEU A 357 -4.42 -19.79 -27.09
CA LEU A 357 -5.53 -18.84 -27.04
C LEU A 357 -6.72 -19.53 -26.35
N THR A 358 -7.04 -19.10 -25.14
CA THR A 358 -8.29 -19.48 -24.49
C THR A 358 -9.46 -18.77 -25.19
N ALA A 359 -10.67 -19.35 -25.12
CA ALA A 359 -11.88 -18.75 -25.71
C ALA A 359 -12.10 -17.29 -25.26
N ASP A 360 -11.84 -17.02 -23.97
CA ASP A 360 -11.89 -15.67 -23.39
C ASP A 360 -10.87 -14.71 -24.04
N ARG A 361 -9.62 -15.13 -24.24
CA ARG A 361 -8.60 -14.30 -24.92
C ARG A 361 -8.93 -14.06 -26.39
N ALA A 362 -9.55 -15.03 -27.07
CA ALA A 362 -10.00 -14.86 -28.45
C ALA A 362 -11.14 -13.83 -28.55
N SER A 363 -12.10 -13.86 -27.61
CA SER A 363 -13.16 -12.84 -27.51
C SER A 363 -12.57 -11.44 -27.28
N GLN A 364 -11.61 -11.31 -26.36
CA GLN A 364 -10.93 -10.04 -26.08
C GLN A 364 -10.19 -9.50 -27.32
N VAL A 365 -9.54 -10.36 -28.10
CA VAL A 365 -8.91 -9.95 -29.37
C VAL A 365 -9.95 -9.42 -30.34
N GLN A 366 -11.10 -10.08 -30.47
CA GLN A 366 -12.16 -9.65 -31.37
C GLN A 366 -12.78 -8.30 -30.94
N GLU A 367 -12.98 -8.08 -29.65
CA GLU A 367 -13.43 -6.79 -29.11
C GLU A 367 -12.41 -5.68 -29.39
N LEU A 368 -11.11 -5.95 -29.19
CA LEU A 368 -10.04 -5.01 -29.51
C LEU A 368 -9.98 -4.68 -31.00
N ARG A 369 -10.21 -5.66 -31.89
CA ARG A 369 -10.28 -5.45 -33.35
C ARG A 369 -11.46 -4.55 -33.73
N VAL A 370 -12.64 -4.76 -33.14
CA VAL A 370 -13.81 -3.89 -33.38
C VAL A 370 -13.55 -2.47 -32.87
N SER A 371 -12.97 -2.34 -31.67
CA SER A 371 -12.60 -1.03 -31.10
C SER A 371 -11.59 -0.30 -31.99
N PHE A 372 -10.56 -1.01 -32.47
CA PHE A 372 -9.54 -0.47 -33.37
C PHE A 372 -10.16 0.08 -34.65
N LEU A 373 -11.01 -0.69 -35.34
CA LEU A 373 -11.64 -0.27 -36.60
C LEU A 373 -12.53 0.97 -36.43
N LYS A 374 -13.26 1.07 -35.30
CA LYS A 374 -14.06 2.27 -34.96
C LYS A 374 -13.18 3.50 -34.78
N GLN A 375 -12.08 3.36 -34.04
CA GLN A 375 -11.14 4.46 -33.79
C GLN A 375 -10.35 4.84 -35.03
N LEU A 376 -10.01 3.88 -35.90
CA LEU A 376 -9.27 4.10 -37.15
C LEU A 376 -10.01 5.05 -38.08
N ARG A 377 -11.33 4.90 -38.25
CA ARG A 377 -12.14 5.81 -39.09
C ARG A 377 -12.07 7.25 -38.58
N SER A 378 -12.21 7.45 -37.27
CA SER A 378 -12.10 8.78 -36.67
C SER A 378 -10.69 9.36 -36.80
N PHE A 379 -9.66 8.53 -36.67
CA PHE A 379 -8.27 8.94 -36.85
C PHE A 379 -7.97 9.35 -38.28
N GLN A 380 -8.43 8.58 -39.28
CA GLN A 380 -8.26 8.91 -40.70
C GLN A 380 -8.90 10.26 -41.05
N HIS A 381 -10.07 10.58 -40.50
CA HIS A 381 -10.69 11.89 -40.71
C HIS A 381 -9.85 13.03 -40.11
N LEU A 382 -9.22 12.84 -38.95
CA LEU A 382 -8.30 13.82 -38.37
C LEU A 382 -7.02 13.93 -39.20
N GLN A 383 -6.56 12.82 -39.79
CA GLN A 383 -5.36 12.77 -40.61
C GLN A 383 -5.47 13.66 -41.85
N LEU A 384 -6.66 13.79 -42.46
CA LEU A 384 -6.89 14.70 -43.58
C LEU A 384 -6.65 16.16 -43.19
N THR A 385 -6.99 16.53 -41.96
CA THR A 385 -6.79 17.88 -41.43
C THR A 385 -5.32 18.14 -41.11
N TYR A 386 -4.65 17.26 -40.35
CA TYR A 386 -3.27 17.51 -39.88
C TYR A 386 -2.16 17.03 -40.83
N MET A 387 -2.48 16.20 -41.82
CA MET A 387 -1.54 15.65 -42.80
C MET A 387 -2.13 15.74 -44.22
N PRO A 388 -2.27 16.96 -44.78
CA PRO A 388 -2.86 17.15 -46.10
C PRO A 388 -2.01 16.47 -47.19
N GLY A 389 -2.66 15.71 -48.08
CA GLY A 389 -1.97 14.92 -49.11
C GLY A 389 -1.67 13.46 -48.70
N ILE A 390 -2.15 13.00 -47.54
CA ILE A 390 -2.00 11.59 -47.15
C ILE A 390 -2.86 10.63 -47.98
N GLU A 391 -3.98 11.12 -48.54
CA GLU A 391 -4.89 10.31 -49.37
C GLU A 391 -4.19 9.78 -50.62
N THR A 392 -3.40 10.62 -51.30
CA THR A 392 -2.66 10.21 -52.49
C THR A 392 -1.62 9.13 -52.17
N LEU A 393 -1.00 9.17 -51.00
CA LEU A 393 -0.09 8.12 -50.53
C LEU A 393 -0.83 6.82 -50.21
N ARG A 394 -2.03 6.91 -49.61
CA ARG A 394 -2.87 5.73 -49.34
C ARG A 394 -3.37 5.09 -50.63
N GLU A 395 -3.86 5.90 -51.56
CA GLU A 395 -4.29 5.45 -52.90
C GLU A 395 -3.15 4.82 -53.68
N ALA A 396 -1.94 5.39 -53.62
CA ALA A 396 -0.76 4.83 -54.27
C ALA A 396 -0.30 3.50 -53.66
N ASP A 397 -0.46 3.31 -52.34
CA ASP A 397 -0.17 2.03 -51.67
C ASP A 397 -1.30 1.01 -51.91
N ASP A 398 -2.57 1.44 -51.93
CA ASP A 398 -3.72 0.59 -52.26
C ASP A 398 -3.69 0.12 -53.72
N ALA A 399 -3.23 0.96 -54.66
CA ALA A 399 -3.04 0.59 -56.08
C ALA A 399 -1.96 -0.48 -56.31
N LYS A 400 -1.03 -0.65 -55.35
CA LYS A 400 -0.01 -1.70 -55.39
C LYS A 400 -0.50 -3.02 -54.80
N ARG A 401 -1.68 -3.03 -54.15
CA ARG A 401 -2.24 -4.22 -53.51
C ARG A 401 -2.80 -5.16 -54.57
N ASP A 402 -2.43 -6.44 -54.51
CA ASP A 402 -3.07 -7.46 -55.35
C ASP A 402 -4.54 -7.61 -54.96
N VAL A 403 -5.42 -7.53 -55.95
CA VAL A 403 -6.88 -7.65 -55.78
C VAL A 403 -7.26 -9.02 -55.20
N ASN A 404 -6.44 -10.04 -55.41
CA ASN A 404 -6.68 -11.40 -54.92
C ASN A 404 -6.23 -11.63 -53.47
N GLU A 405 -5.53 -10.68 -52.83
CA GLU A 405 -5.11 -10.81 -51.44
C GLU A 405 -6.25 -10.48 -50.45
N PRO A 406 -6.43 -11.29 -49.39
CA PRO A 406 -7.43 -11.03 -48.36
C PRO A 406 -7.19 -9.68 -47.67
N GLU A 407 -8.26 -9.06 -47.16
CA GLU A 407 -8.15 -7.80 -46.44
C GLU A 407 -7.16 -7.91 -45.27
N CYS A 408 -6.34 -6.85 -45.11
CA CYS A 408 -5.34 -6.80 -44.06
C CYS A 408 -6.01 -6.87 -42.68
N GLN A 409 -5.55 -7.80 -41.82
CA GLN A 409 -6.10 -7.89 -40.47
C GLN A 409 -5.80 -6.61 -39.68
N PRO A 410 -6.69 -6.19 -38.74
CA PRO A 410 -6.58 -4.90 -38.05
C PRO A 410 -5.22 -4.62 -37.40
N GLU A 411 -4.56 -5.66 -36.88
CA GLU A 411 -3.23 -5.59 -36.27
C GLU A 411 -2.06 -5.30 -37.24
N TYR A 412 -2.27 -5.37 -38.55
CA TYR A 412 -1.24 -5.13 -39.57
C TYR A 412 -1.55 -3.95 -40.49
N ILE A 413 -2.70 -3.28 -40.28
CA ILE A 413 -3.05 -2.07 -41.03
C ILE A 413 -2.02 -0.96 -40.74
N LYS A 414 -1.40 -0.43 -41.79
CA LYS A 414 -0.45 0.69 -41.70
C LYS A 414 -1.20 1.95 -41.27
N LEU A 415 -0.76 2.59 -40.18
CA LEU A 415 -1.42 3.79 -39.62
C LEU A 415 -0.99 5.08 -40.31
N TYR A 416 0.10 5.04 -41.09
CA TYR A 416 0.70 6.21 -41.75
C TYR A 416 0.99 7.34 -40.76
N LEU A 417 1.53 6.99 -39.58
CA LEU A 417 2.07 8.00 -38.66
C LEU A 417 3.27 8.69 -39.32
N PRO A 418 3.62 9.92 -38.90
CA PRO A 418 4.83 10.58 -39.40
C PRO A 418 6.09 9.70 -39.27
N SER A 419 6.17 8.86 -38.24
CA SER A 419 7.25 7.87 -38.07
C SER A 419 7.24 6.69 -39.04
N ASP A 420 6.11 6.40 -39.68
CA ASP A 420 5.96 5.34 -40.69
C ASP A 420 6.30 5.83 -42.12
N LEU A 421 6.49 7.14 -42.32
CA LEU A 421 6.75 7.77 -43.61
C LEU A 421 8.25 7.92 -43.91
N THR A 422 8.62 7.80 -45.19
CA THR A 422 10.01 8.05 -45.62
C THR A 422 10.37 9.53 -45.50
N ALA A 423 11.67 9.86 -45.49
CA ALA A 423 12.12 11.24 -45.41
C ALA A 423 11.61 12.10 -46.59
N GLU A 424 11.52 11.51 -47.78
CA GLU A 424 10.99 12.15 -48.99
C GLU A 424 9.50 12.47 -48.86
N GLN A 425 8.70 11.49 -48.41
CA GLN A 425 7.25 11.68 -48.17
C GLN A 425 6.99 12.73 -47.09
N ARG A 426 7.81 12.78 -46.04
CA ARG A 426 7.73 13.81 -45.00
C ARG A 426 8.05 15.21 -45.52
N GLY A 427 9.01 15.32 -46.44
CA GLY A 427 9.37 16.58 -47.10
C GLY A 427 8.23 17.11 -47.99
N GLN A 428 7.56 16.22 -48.72
CA GLN A 428 6.44 16.57 -49.61
C GLN A 428 5.20 17.08 -48.85
N LEU A 429 4.94 16.56 -47.65
CA LEU A 429 3.74 16.88 -46.85
C LEU A 429 3.95 18.07 -45.88
N HIS A 430 5.14 18.68 -45.84
CA HIS A 430 5.48 19.83 -44.97
C HIS A 430 5.10 19.65 -43.47
N LEU A 431 5.30 18.46 -42.91
CA LEU A 431 4.78 18.06 -41.59
C LEU A 431 5.63 18.48 -40.37
N SER A 432 6.39 19.58 -40.46
CA SER A 432 7.41 19.93 -39.45
C SER A 432 6.89 19.94 -38.00
N ARG A 433 5.71 20.53 -37.76
CA ARG A 433 5.08 20.63 -36.43
C ARG A 433 4.58 19.28 -35.90
N VAL A 434 4.04 18.44 -36.78
CA VAL A 434 3.48 17.12 -36.45
C VAL A 434 4.62 16.14 -36.12
N ILE A 435 5.71 16.20 -36.89
CA ILE A 435 6.95 15.43 -36.67
C ILE A 435 7.58 15.78 -35.31
N GLU A 436 7.66 17.07 -34.97
CA GLU A 436 8.23 17.51 -33.69
C GLU A 436 7.37 17.08 -32.49
N THR A 437 6.05 17.25 -32.61
CA THR A 437 5.08 16.79 -31.61
C THR A 437 5.20 15.29 -31.39
N GLU A 438 5.24 14.48 -32.46
CA GLU A 438 5.42 13.03 -32.32
C GLU A 438 6.75 12.67 -31.66
N ALA A 439 7.86 13.26 -32.11
CA ALA A 439 9.18 12.97 -31.55
C ALA A 439 9.24 13.25 -30.04
N ARG A 440 8.67 14.38 -29.59
CA ARG A 440 8.62 14.73 -28.16
C ARG A 440 7.75 13.75 -27.36
N VAL A 441 6.54 13.43 -27.84
CA VAL A 441 5.66 12.48 -27.13
C VAL A 441 6.31 11.09 -27.04
N ARG A 442 7.02 10.65 -28.08
CA ARG A 442 7.78 9.39 -28.07
C ARG A 442 8.91 9.38 -27.04
N CYS A 443 9.60 10.50 -26.82
CA CYS A 443 10.62 10.63 -25.78
C CYS A 443 10.03 10.38 -24.38
N GLY A 444 8.86 10.96 -24.10
CA GLY A 444 8.14 10.71 -22.84
C GLY A 444 7.73 9.25 -22.68
N GLN A 445 7.26 8.61 -23.75
CA GLN A 445 6.96 7.18 -23.73
C GLN A 445 8.19 6.30 -23.52
N CYS A 446 9.36 6.70 -24.03
CA CYS A 446 10.62 6.01 -23.77
C CYS A 446 11.03 6.13 -22.30
N ALA A 447 10.94 7.33 -21.71
CA ALA A 447 11.20 7.55 -20.29
C ALA A 447 10.28 6.69 -19.40
N ASP A 448 8.96 6.74 -19.64
CA ASP A 448 7.97 5.97 -18.89
C ASP A 448 8.18 4.45 -19.05
N ALA A 449 8.54 4.00 -20.26
CA ALA A 449 8.85 2.60 -20.53
C ALA A 449 10.09 2.12 -19.76
N LEU A 450 11.15 2.94 -19.66
CA LEU A 450 12.35 2.60 -18.89
C LEU A 450 12.08 2.50 -17.39
N VAL A 451 11.32 3.44 -16.83
CA VAL A 451 10.91 3.41 -15.42
C VAL A 451 10.10 2.13 -15.13
N THR A 452 9.13 1.84 -16.00
CA THR A 452 8.28 0.65 -15.88
C THR A 452 9.12 -0.63 -16.01
N LEU A 453 10.05 -0.68 -16.99
CA LEU A 453 10.94 -1.81 -17.22
C LEU A 453 11.81 -2.10 -16.00
N ARG A 454 12.48 -1.08 -15.43
CA ARG A 454 13.30 -1.23 -14.23
C ARG A 454 12.47 -1.76 -13.06
N THR A 455 11.27 -1.23 -12.87
CA THR A 455 10.36 -1.69 -11.81
C THR A 455 9.99 -3.17 -11.98
N HIS A 456 9.71 -3.61 -13.21
CA HIS A 456 9.38 -5.01 -13.49
C HIS A 456 10.59 -5.94 -13.34
N LEU A 457 11.78 -5.51 -13.74
CA LEU A 457 13.03 -6.25 -13.52
C LEU A 457 13.33 -6.41 -12.03
N TYR A 458 13.10 -5.36 -11.23
CA TYR A 458 13.21 -5.45 -9.77
C TYR A 458 12.21 -6.44 -9.17
N ALA A 459 10.95 -6.40 -9.61
CA ALA A 459 9.94 -7.35 -9.18
C ALA A 459 10.32 -8.80 -9.55
N GLN A 460 10.88 -9.01 -10.75
CA GLN A 460 11.30 -10.32 -11.22
C GLN A 460 12.44 -10.88 -10.38
N MET A 461 13.45 -10.06 -10.10
CA MET A 461 14.55 -10.39 -9.21
C MET A 461 14.05 -10.79 -7.81
N HIS A 462 13.14 -10.01 -7.23
CA HIS A 462 12.58 -10.29 -5.91
C HIS A 462 11.77 -11.61 -5.90
N MET A 463 10.96 -11.87 -6.92
CA MET A 463 10.21 -13.12 -7.02
C MET A 463 11.12 -14.35 -7.14
N ILE A 464 12.20 -14.26 -7.91
CA ILE A 464 13.22 -15.33 -8.01
C ILE A 464 13.81 -15.61 -6.63
N TRP A 465 14.26 -14.55 -5.94
CA TRP A 465 14.84 -14.67 -4.60
C TRP A 465 13.86 -15.26 -3.59
N PHE A 466 12.62 -14.78 -3.55
CA PHE A 466 11.60 -15.26 -2.61
C PHE A 466 11.24 -16.72 -2.87
N ARG A 467 11.07 -17.10 -4.14
CA ARG A 467 10.82 -18.49 -4.55
C ARG A 467 11.93 -19.41 -4.07
N ASP A 468 13.17 -19.04 -4.29
CA ASP A 468 14.33 -19.89 -3.98
C ASP A 468 14.53 -20.08 -2.47
N ARG A 469 14.07 -19.12 -1.66
CA ARG A 469 14.28 -19.12 -0.20
C ARG A 469 13.10 -19.62 0.62
N HIS A 470 11.86 -19.38 0.18
CA HIS A 470 10.67 -19.56 1.01
C HIS A 470 9.62 -20.52 0.43
N MET A 471 9.64 -20.81 -0.88
CA MET A 471 8.60 -21.63 -1.50
C MET A 471 9.00 -23.11 -1.49
N VAL A 472 8.31 -23.89 -0.64
CA VAL A 472 8.47 -25.35 -0.55
C VAL A 472 7.22 -26.05 -1.08
N GLY A 473 7.40 -27.17 -1.79
CA GLY A 473 6.31 -27.99 -2.34
C GLY A 473 5.84 -27.61 -3.75
N GLN A 474 5.23 -28.58 -4.44
CA GLN A 474 4.92 -28.49 -5.87
C GLN A 474 3.91 -27.39 -6.21
N ARG A 475 2.80 -27.29 -5.46
CA ARG A 475 1.73 -26.32 -5.74
C ARG A 475 2.22 -24.86 -5.66
N ALA A 476 3.01 -24.53 -4.63
CA ALA A 476 3.55 -23.19 -4.44
C ALA A 476 4.57 -22.83 -5.54
N ARG A 477 5.43 -23.78 -5.94
CA ARG A 477 6.36 -23.60 -7.06
C ARG A 477 5.64 -23.38 -8.38
N THR A 478 4.61 -24.15 -8.69
CA THR A 478 3.82 -23.97 -9.93
C THR A 478 3.16 -22.59 -9.97
N ARG A 479 2.53 -22.14 -8.87
CA ARG A 479 1.92 -20.79 -8.82
C ARG A 479 2.95 -19.67 -9.00
N SER A 480 4.10 -19.77 -8.34
CA SER A 480 5.20 -18.82 -8.50
C SER A 480 5.74 -18.81 -9.92
N ALA A 481 5.91 -19.97 -10.56
CA ALA A 481 6.33 -20.08 -11.95
C ALA A 481 5.33 -19.39 -12.91
N THR A 482 4.02 -19.57 -12.70
CA THR A 482 2.99 -18.88 -13.48
C THR A 482 3.07 -17.36 -13.35
N LEU A 483 3.26 -16.85 -12.12
CA LEU A 483 3.43 -15.41 -11.88
C LEU A 483 4.70 -14.87 -12.55
N MET A 484 5.82 -15.59 -12.46
CA MET A 484 7.07 -15.22 -13.13
C MET A 484 6.93 -15.21 -14.66
N SER A 485 6.20 -16.17 -15.24
CA SER A 485 5.91 -16.20 -16.68
C SER A 485 5.13 -14.96 -17.12
N ARG A 486 4.09 -14.59 -16.37
CA ARG A 486 3.30 -13.37 -16.63
C ARG A 486 4.15 -12.10 -16.56
N LEU A 487 5.07 -12.05 -15.60
CA LEU A 487 5.97 -10.91 -15.44
C LEU A 487 6.99 -10.84 -16.59
N ALA A 488 7.54 -11.97 -17.03
CA ALA A 488 8.42 -12.05 -18.18
C ALA A 488 7.70 -11.61 -19.48
N GLU A 489 6.45 -12.03 -19.67
CA GLU A 489 5.61 -11.55 -20.78
C GLU A 489 5.39 -10.03 -20.72
N ALA A 490 5.18 -9.47 -19.52
CA ALA A 490 5.04 -8.02 -19.35
C ALA A 490 6.33 -7.27 -19.70
N ILE A 491 7.49 -7.77 -19.25
CA ILE A 491 8.81 -7.21 -19.58
C ILE A 491 9.02 -7.22 -21.11
N ALA A 492 8.73 -8.34 -21.78
CA ALA A 492 8.85 -8.45 -23.23
C ALA A 492 7.97 -7.41 -23.97
N ARG A 493 6.75 -7.15 -23.49
CA ARG A 493 5.87 -6.11 -24.06
C ARG A 493 6.45 -4.71 -23.88
N ILE A 494 7.00 -4.39 -22.72
CA ILE A 494 7.59 -3.07 -22.43
C ILE A 494 8.85 -2.86 -23.28
N VAL A 495 9.71 -3.87 -23.39
CA VAL A 495 10.92 -3.85 -24.22
C VAL A 495 10.56 -3.61 -25.69
N ALA A 496 9.56 -4.32 -26.21
CA ALA A 496 9.09 -4.14 -27.58
C ALA A 496 8.56 -2.71 -27.81
N ALA A 497 7.81 -2.16 -26.85
CA ALA A 497 7.31 -0.79 -26.92
C ALA A 497 8.45 0.25 -26.91
N TYR A 498 9.44 0.10 -26.03
CA TYR A 498 10.62 0.98 -25.97
C TYR A 498 11.42 0.93 -27.27
N ARG A 499 11.75 -0.27 -27.78
CA ARG A 499 12.49 -0.45 -29.03
C ARG A 499 11.79 0.21 -30.21
N ALA A 500 10.47 0.04 -30.30
CA ALA A 500 9.70 0.62 -31.40
C ALA A 500 9.56 2.14 -31.28
N ASN A 501 9.44 2.68 -30.07
CA ASN A 501 9.42 4.14 -29.85
C ASN A 501 10.79 4.76 -30.15
N GLN A 502 11.88 4.11 -29.73
CA GLN A 502 13.24 4.55 -30.02
C GLN A 502 13.54 4.52 -31.53
N ALA A 503 13.12 3.46 -32.23
CA ALA A 503 13.24 3.39 -33.68
C ALA A 503 12.46 4.50 -34.38
N ALA A 504 11.25 4.83 -33.90
CA ALA A 504 10.45 5.94 -34.43
C ALA A 504 11.14 7.31 -34.21
N ILE A 505 11.75 7.55 -33.04
CA ILE A 505 12.50 8.80 -32.78
C ILE A 505 13.67 8.93 -33.76
N VAL A 506 14.44 7.85 -33.95
CA VAL A 506 15.57 7.83 -34.89
C VAL A 506 15.10 8.06 -36.32
N ALA A 507 13.97 7.48 -36.73
CA ALA A 507 13.39 7.68 -38.06
C ALA A 507 12.97 9.15 -38.27
N LEU A 508 12.40 9.80 -37.25
CA LEU A 508 11.85 11.17 -37.34
C LEU A 508 12.92 12.27 -37.37
N LYS A 509 13.86 12.25 -36.42
CA LYS A 509 14.83 13.35 -36.21
C LYS A 509 16.30 12.89 -36.23
N GLY A 510 16.56 11.61 -36.48
CA GLY A 510 17.90 11.02 -36.46
C GLY A 510 18.37 10.64 -35.05
N PRO A 511 19.50 9.94 -34.94
CA PRO A 511 20.01 9.39 -33.67
C PRO A 511 20.53 10.45 -32.69
N GLY A 512 20.79 11.69 -33.15
CA GLY A 512 21.32 12.77 -32.31
C GLY A 512 20.27 13.60 -31.57
N PHE A 513 18.97 13.42 -31.83
CA PHE A 513 17.90 14.24 -31.25
C PHE A 513 17.66 13.95 -29.77
N ALA A 514 17.72 12.68 -29.37
CA ALA A 514 17.52 12.24 -27.99
C ALA A 514 18.61 11.21 -27.63
N PRO A 515 19.87 11.65 -27.43
CA PRO A 515 21.01 10.76 -27.18
C PRO A 515 20.87 9.95 -25.88
N GLU A 516 20.01 10.39 -24.96
CA GLU A 516 19.66 9.68 -23.74
C GLU A 516 18.94 8.34 -24.00
N PHE A 517 18.15 8.23 -25.08
CA PHE A 517 17.38 7.03 -25.40
C PHE A 517 18.11 6.12 -26.40
N LYS A 518 19.07 5.35 -25.87
CA LYS A 518 19.86 4.38 -26.64
C LYS A 518 19.03 3.15 -27.01
N ARG A 519 19.46 2.43 -28.07
CA ARG A 519 18.90 1.13 -28.42
C ARG A 519 19.13 0.14 -27.28
N LEU A 520 18.06 -0.48 -26.80
CA LEU A 520 18.10 -1.46 -25.72
C LEU A 520 18.42 -2.86 -26.27
N ASN A 521 19.59 -3.40 -25.96
CA ASN A 521 20.01 -4.74 -26.38
C ASN A 521 19.45 -5.81 -25.43
N ASP A 522 19.40 -7.08 -25.86
CA ASP A 522 18.91 -8.16 -25.00
C ASP A 522 19.80 -8.37 -23.76
N GLU A 523 21.09 -8.02 -23.87
CA GLU A 523 22.07 -8.06 -22.77
C GLU A 523 21.77 -7.05 -21.65
N ASP A 524 21.14 -5.91 -21.99
CA ASP A 524 20.75 -4.88 -21.03
C ASP A 524 19.54 -5.32 -20.18
N ILE A 525 18.78 -6.32 -20.65
CA ILE A 525 17.58 -6.84 -20.00
C ILE A 525 17.99 -7.97 -19.06
N ASN A 526 18.69 -7.60 -17.99
CA ASN A 526 19.13 -8.58 -16.99
C ASN A 526 18.72 -8.18 -15.57
N CYS A 527 18.56 -9.19 -14.72
CA CYS A 527 18.32 -9.03 -13.29
C CYS A 527 19.63 -8.99 -12.49
N ARG A 528 20.81 -8.84 -13.14
CA ARG A 528 22.12 -8.92 -12.48
C ARG A 528 22.60 -7.53 -12.06
N TRP A 529 22.90 -7.39 -10.77
CA TRP A 529 23.62 -6.22 -10.26
C TRP A 529 25.10 -6.35 -10.60
N VAL A 530 25.63 -5.43 -11.41
CA VAL A 530 27.08 -5.26 -11.58
C VAL A 530 27.54 -4.16 -10.63
N LYS A 531 28.31 -4.50 -9.58
CA LYS A 531 29.07 -3.49 -8.84
C LYS A 531 30.17 -2.96 -9.75
N LYS A 532 30.31 -1.64 -9.84
CA LYS A 532 31.27 -0.97 -10.74
C LYS A 532 32.75 -1.22 -10.39
N ASP A 533 33.05 -1.90 -9.26
CA ASP A 533 34.44 -2.05 -8.75
C ASP A 533 34.89 -3.49 -8.44
N THR A 534 34.21 -4.54 -8.92
CA THR A 534 34.76 -5.92 -8.81
C THR A 534 34.21 -6.81 -9.92
N GLN A 535 35.09 -7.38 -10.75
CA GLN A 535 34.77 -8.31 -11.85
C GLN A 535 34.27 -9.70 -11.38
N ARG A 536 33.64 -9.80 -10.20
CA ARG A 536 32.97 -11.03 -9.75
C ARG A 536 31.50 -10.76 -9.53
N ALA A 537 30.68 -11.46 -10.31
CA ALA A 537 29.23 -11.53 -10.14
C ALA A 537 28.91 -12.35 -8.89
N GLU A 538 28.97 -11.72 -7.72
CA GLU A 538 28.46 -12.30 -6.48
C GLU A 538 26.98 -11.93 -6.28
N HIS A 539 26.28 -12.84 -5.60
CA HIS A 539 24.85 -12.82 -5.29
C HIS A 539 24.28 -11.43 -4.97
N PRO A 540 23.00 -11.17 -5.31
CA PRO A 540 22.37 -9.89 -5.01
C PRO A 540 22.52 -9.54 -3.52
N PRO A 541 22.66 -8.25 -3.16
CA PRO A 541 22.65 -7.85 -1.76
C PRO A 541 21.39 -8.43 -1.12
N ARG A 542 21.53 -9.01 0.08
CA ARG A 542 20.44 -9.60 0.86
C ARG A 542 19.32 -8.57 1.07
N LEU A 543 18.39 -8.49 0.13
CA LEU A 543 17.17 -7.71 0.26
C LEU A 543 16.21 -8.56 1.09
N ARG A 544 16.29 -8.39 2.41
CA ARG A 544 15.27 -8.95 3.31
C ARG A 544 13.94 -8.26 3.02
N THR A 545 12.90 -9.09 3.00
CA THR A 545 11.47 -8.76 2.99
C THR A 545 11.19 -7.42 3.66
N GLY A 546 10.76 -6.44 2.87
CA GLY A 546 10.63 -5.03 3.25
C GLY A 546 10.93 -4.08 2.08
N PHE A 547 11.51 -4.59 1.00
CA PHE A 547 11.81 -3.84 -0.23
C PHE A 547 10.65 -3.89 -1.24
N LEU A 548 9.44 -3.49 -0.81
CA LEU A 548 8.40 -3.00 -1.73
C LEU A 548 8.47 -1.46 -1.79
N GLY A 549 9.69 -0.91 -1.77
CA GLY A 549 9.96 0.48 -2.07
C GLY A 549 9.83 0.69 -3.57
N PHE A 550 8.60 0.85 -4.03
CA PHE A 550 8.28 1.20 -5.41
C PHE A 550 9.08 2.44 -5.86
N GLY A 551 10.06 2.20 -6.74
CA GLY A 551 10.76 3.23 -7.51
C GLY A 551 12.15 3.65 -7.04
N MET A 552 12.53 3.52 -5.76
CA MET A 552 13.78 4.15 -5.26
C MET A 552 15.07 3.59 -5.88
N GLY A 553 15.92 4.49 -6.38
CA GLY A 553 17.32 4.18 -6.67
C GLY A 553 18.08 3.70 -5.42
N PRO A 554 19.06 2.80 -5.57
CA PRO A 554 19.70 2.04 -4.48
C PRO A 554 20.32 2.89 -3.37
N THR A 555 20.81 4.09 -3.69
CA THR A 555 21.55 4.95 -2.76
C THR A 555 20.68 5.79 -1.85
N LYS A 556 19.45 6.13 -2.25
CA LYS A 556 18.50 6.92 -1.44
C LYS A 556 17.67 6.01 -0.52
N ALA A 557 17.19 4.87 -1.04
CA ALA A 557 16.52 3.85 -0.24
C ALA A 557 17.41 3.31 0.89
N ALA A 558 18.68 3.03 0.61
CA ALA A 558 19.61 2.49 1.61
C ALA A 558 19.78 3.41 2.84
N ARG A 559 19.69 4.74 2.69
CA ARG A 559 19.86 5.69 3.81
C ARG A 559 18.64 5.77 4.72
N PHE A 560 17.43 5.73 4.16
CA PHE A 560 16.20 5.66 4.94
C PHE A 560 16.07 4.35 5.71
N MET A 561 16.52 3.25 5.10
CA MET A 561 16.58 1.97 5.77
C MET A 561 17.43 2.09 7.04
N ILE A 562 18.61 2.74 7.00
CA ILE A 562 19.48 2.90 8.18
C ILE A 562 18.76 3.63 9.33
N GLN A 563 18.16 4.80 9.10
CA GLN A 563 17.50 5.56 10.17
C GLN A 563 16.30 4.82 10.76
N ARG A 564 15.47 4.18 9.92
CA ARG A 564 14.35 3.36 10.40
C ARG A 564 14.81 2.10 11.12
N TRP A 565 15.97 1.55 10.76
CA TRP A 565 16.59 0.44 11.49
C TRP A 565 17.16 0.88 12.83
N GLU A 566 17.83 2.04 12.90
CA GLU A 566 18.31 2.62 14.17
C GLU A 566 17.14 2.81 15.14
N GLU A 567 16.04 3.40 14.66
CA GLU A 567 14.81 3.59 15.42
C GLU A 567 14.12 2.26 15.79
N GLU A 568 14.08 1.29 14.87
CA GLU A 568 13.51 -0.03 15.13
C GLU A 568 14.27 -0.76 16.26
N VAL A 569 15.60 -0.62 16.30
CA VAL A 569 16.41 -1.19 17.38
C VAL A 569 16.07 -0.55 18.72
N GLU A 570 15.90 0.77 18.77
CA GLU A 570 15.49 1.49 19.97
C GLU A 570 14.09 1.09 20.43
N LEU A 571 13.12 1.03 19.50
CA LEU A 571 11.76 0.60 19.78
C LEU A 571 11.71 -0.84 20.30
N LEU A 572 12.44 -1.78 19.66
CA LEU A 572 12.49 -3.17 20.10
C LEU A 572 13.05 -3.32 21.51
N ARG A 573 14.09 -2.53 21.87
CA ARG A 573 14.64 -2.51 23.24
C ARG A 573 13.60 -2.06 24.25
N GLU A 574 12.90 -0.97 23.96
CA GLU A 574 11.85 -0.45 24.84
C GLU A 574 10.64 -1.38 24.91
N GLU A 575 10.29 -2.06 23.81
CA GLU A 575 9.24 -3.08 23.78
C GLU A 575 9.58 -4.26 24.70
N MET A 576 10.81 -4.80 24.63
CA MET A 576 11.25 -5.87 25.53
C MET A 576 11.15 -5.47 27.00
N LYS A 577 11.63 -4.27 27.34
CA LYS A 577 11.51 -3.73 28.71
C LYS A 577 10.05 -3.63 29.15
N ARG A 578 9.18 -3.06 28.32
CA ARG A 578 7.76 -2.88 28.63
C ARG A 578 7.01 -4.20 28.78
N VAL A 579 7.34 -5.21 27.97
CA VAL A 579 6.77 -6.56 28.10
C VAL A 579 7.14 -7.18 29.44
N LEU A 580 8.41 -7.15 29.85
CA LEU A 580 8.83 -7.68 31.16
C LEU A 580 8.19 -6.91 32.32
N ARG A 581 8.15 -5.57 32.25
CA ARG A 581 7.49 -4.72 33.25
C ARG A 581 5.99 -5.02 33.34
N SER A 582 5.31 -5.24 32.21
CA SER A 582 3.89 -5.58 32.17
C SER A 582 3.62 -6.97 32.76
N LEU A 583 4.48 -7.95 32.50
CA LEU A 583 4.40 -9.29 33.11
C LEU A 583 4.56 -9.21 34.63
N ARG A 584 5.56 -8.46 35.12
CA ARG A 584 5.78 -8.24 36.57
C ARG A 584 4.63 -7.47 37.22
N TRP A 585 4.11 -6.44 36.55
CA TRP A 585 2.95 -5.72 37.04
C TRP A 585 1.74 -6.65 37.17
N THR A 586 1.47 -7.46 36.15
CA THR A 586 0.37 -8.44 36.17
C THR A 586 0.58 -9.50 37.26
N GLN A 587 1.81 -10.00 37.42
CA GLN A 587 2.19 -10.89 38.51
C GLN A 587 1.85 -10.26 39.88
N ASN A 588 2.25 -9.01 40.12
CA ASN A 588 1.96 -8.31 41.38
C ASN A 588 0.46 -8.11 41.61
N GLN A 589 -0.31 -7.81 40.56
CA GLN A 589 -1.78 -7.71 40.67
C GLN A 589 -2.41 -9.05 41.09
N TRP A 590 -1.91 -10.18 40.58
CA TRP A 590 -2.36 -11.50 41.02
C TRP A 590 -1.88 -11.87 42.41
N GLN A 591 -0.69 -11.42 42.82
CA GLN A 591 -0.17 -11.60 44.17
C GLN A 591 -1.06 -10.88 45.20
N VAL A 592 -1.41 -9.62 44.95
CA VAL A 592 -2.36 -8.86 45.79
C VAL A 592 -3.71 -9.58 45.91
N ARG A 593 -4.19 -10.21 44.83
CA ARG A 593 -5.42 -11.01 44.86
C ARG A 593 -5.27 -12.31 45.68
N ALA A 594 -4.09 -12.93 45.66
CA ALA A 594 -3.80 -14.14 46.44
C ALA A 594 -3.67 -13.84 47.95
N ASP A 595 -3.18 -12.64 48.29
CA ASP A 595 -2.96 -12.20 49.67
C ASP A 595 -4.24 -11.60 50.30
N ARG A 596 -5.21 -11.21 49.46
CA ARG A 596 -6.50 -10.71 49.94
C ARG A 596 -7.30 -11.83 50.62
N GLN A 597 -7.55 -11.67 51.92
CA GLN A 597 -8.52 -12.47 52.64
C GLN A 597 -9.94 -12.19 52.13
N ARG A 598 -10.70 -13.27 51.88
CA ARG A 598 -12.05 -13.25 51.33
C ARG A 598 -12.99 -13.94 52.33
N ASP A 599 -13.34 -13.20 53.38
CA ASP A 599 -14.25 -13.67 54.42
C ASP A 599 -15.71 -13.72 53.94
N ASP A 600 -15.97 -13.18 52.74
CA ASP A 600 -17.26 -13.18 52.05
C ASP A 600 -17.61 -14.53 51.38
N VAL A 601 -16.70 -15.52 51.38
CA VAL A 601 -16.93 -16.83 50.77
C VAL A 601 -16.50 -17.98 51.70
N ASN A 602 -17.03 -19.18 51.46
CA ASN A 602 -16.64 -20.38 52.22
C ASN A 602 -15.12 -20.65 52.10
N MET A 603 -14.51 -21.16 53.18
CA MET A 603 -13.10 -21.53 53.28
C MET A 603 -12.57 -22.33 52.08
N HIS A 604 -13.32 -23.29 51.55
CA HIS A 604 -12.88 -24.09 50.39
C HIS A 604 -12.80 -23.25 49.10
N VAL A 605 -13.75 -22.33 48.91
CA VAL A 605 -13.76 -21.41 47.77
C VAL A 605 -12.63 -20.39 47.91
N ALA A 606 -12.42 -19.84 49.11
CA ALA A 606 -11.31 -18.93 49.39
C ALA A 606 -9.94 -19.60 49.09
N ALA A 607 -9.76 -20.85 49.53
CA ALA A 607 -8.56 -21.64 49.22
C ALA A 607 -8.36 -21.86 47.71
N GLY A 608 -9.44 -22.19 46.99
CA GLY A 608 -9.41 -22.35 45.53
C GLY A 608 -9.07 -21.07 44.78
N LEU A 609 -9.67 -19.94 45.17
CA LEU A 609 -9.37 -18.62 44.60
C LEU A 609 -7.92 -18.22 44.82
N ARG A 610 -7.39 -18.45 46.03
CA ARG A 610 -5.98 -18.21 46.37
C ARG A 610 -5.06 -19.11 45.54
N ALA A 611 -5.36 -20.40 45.43
CA ALA A 611 -4.56 -21.33 44.62
C ALA A 611 -4.54 -20.93 43.14
N TYR A 612 -5.68 -20.50 42.59
CA TYR A 612 -5.77 -19.99 41.23
C TYR A 612 -4.93 -18.71 41.03
N ALA A 613 -5.03 -17.76 41.96
CA ALA A 613 -4.23 -16.53 41.91
C ALA A 613 -2.72 -16.81 41.96
N LEU A 614 -2.27 -17.70 42.86
CA LEU A 614 -0.86 -18.12 42.94
C LEU A 614 -0.40 -18.84 41.67
N ARG A 615 -1.26 -19.65 41.04
CA ARG A 615 -0.96 -20.24 39.73
C ARG A 615 -0.75 -19.15 38.66
N GLN A 616 -1.56 -18.09 38.65
CA GLN A 616 -1.37 -16.98 37.72
C GLN A 616 -0.06 -16.23 37.99
N VAL A 617 0.31 -16.01 39.26
CA VAL A 617 1.62 -15.45 39.66
C VAL A 617 2.76 -16.27 39.05
N ASP A 618 2.74 -17.59 39.24
CA ASP A 618 3.77 -18.49 38.71
C ASP A 618 3.85 -18.49 37.18
N ILE A 619 2.70 -18.46 36.49
CA ILE A 619 2.64 -18.38 35.01
C ILE A 619 3.32 -17.11 34.50
N HIS A 620 2.98 -15.93 35.05
CA HIS A 620 3.55 -14.65 34.60
C HIS A 620 5.04 -14.55 34.92
N ARG A 621 5.46 -15.05 36.09
CA ARG A 621 6.88 -15.14 36.48
C ARG A 621 7.67 -16.00 35.48
N ARG A 622 7.21 -17.22 35.21
CA ARG A 622 7.88 -18.13 34.25
C ARG A 622 7.90 -17.58 32.83
N MET A 623 6.85 -16.88 32.39
CA MET A 623 6.86 -16.20 31.09
C MET A 623 7.92 -15.11 31.03
N ALA A 624 8.04 -14.29 32.08
CA ALA A 624 9.06 -13.24 32.15
C ALA A 624 10.48 -13.82 32.13
N GLU A 625 10.75 -14.85 32.95
CA GLU A 625 12.03 -15.57 32.98
C GLU A 625 12.38 -16.18 31.63
N ARG A 626 11.40 -16.81 30.98
CA ARG A 626 11.57 -17.40 29.66
C ARG A 626 11.88 -16.34 28.62
N PHE A 627 11.12 -15.25 28.56
CA PHE A 627 11.35 -14.18 27.57
C PHE A 627 12.71 -13.53 27.77
N TYR A 628 13.08 -13.27 29.03
CA TYR A 628 14.40 -12.76 29.38
C TYR A 628 15.51 -13.69 28.91
N SER A 629 15.38 -15.00 29.15
CA SER A 629 16.34 -16.02 28.69
C SER A 629 16.41 -16.12 27.16
N GLU A 630 15.27 -16.14 26.46
CA GLU A 630 15.20 -16.22 25.00
C GLU A 630 15.83 -14.96 24.34
N TRP A 631 15.60 -13.78 24.90
CA TRP A 631 16.22 -12.53 24.42
C TRP A 631 17.70 -12.43 24.80
N GLY A 632 18.11 -12.90 25.98
CA GLY A 632 19.51 -12.95 26.39
C GLY A 632 20.36 -13.85 25.49
N ARG A 633 19.85 -15.04 25.15
CA ARG A 633 20.53 -16.02 24.26
C ARG A 633 20.65 -15.56 22.81
N SER A 634 19.81 -14.63 22.36
CA SER A 634 19.75 -14.18 20.96
C SER A 634 20.58 -12.92 20.65
N LEU A 635 21.24 -12.27 21.63
CA LEU A 635 22.08 -11.08 21.39
C LEU A 635 23.48 -11.08 22.02
N ALA A 636 24.47 -10.80 21.16
CA ALA A 636 25.77 -10.25 21.53
C ALA A 636 25.66 -8.77 21.95
N ASN A 637 26.24 -8.43 23.10
CA ASN A 637 26.60 -7.10 23.63
C ASN A 637 25.49 -6.03 23.84
N ALA A 638 24.48 -5.89 22.97
CA ALA A 638 23.49 -4.81 23.04
C ALA A 638 22.43 -4.99 24.14
N VAL A 639 21.97 -6.23 24.40
CA VAL A 639 21.05 -6.53 25.53
C VAL A 639 21.80 -6.48 26.86
N ARG A 640 23.06 -6.94 26.92
CA ARG A 640 23.88 -6.86 28.15
C ARG A 640 24.13 -5.41 28.61
N ALA A 641 24.26 -4.47 27.68
CA ALA A 641 24.37 -3.04 28.00
C ALA A 641 23.06 -2.47 28.59
N VAL A 642 21.91 -2.90 28.06
CA VAL A 642 20.58 -2.49 28.55
C VAL A 642 20.23 -3.13 29.89
N VAL A 643 20.63 -4.38 30.09
CA VAL A 643 20.45 -5.11 31.36
C VAL A 643 21.32 -4.49 32.47
N LYS A 644 22.55 -4.05 32.15
CA LYS A 644 23.45 -3.38 33.11
C LYS A 644 22.96 -2.02 33.59
N GLU A 645 22.26 -1.24 32.76
CA GLU A 645 21.76 0.09 33.15
C GLU A 645 20.54 0.03 34.10
N ASP A 646 19.90 -1.13 34.24
CA ASP A 646 18.66 -1.32 35.03
C ASP A 646 18.85 -2.32 36.19
N GLU A 647 20.08 -2.61 36.64
CA GLU A 647 20.35 -3.48 37.82
C GLU A 647 19.53 -3.03 39.05
N GLY A 648 19.37 -1.72 39.28
CA GLY A 648 18.54 -1.19 40.36
C GLY A 648 17.02 -1.33 40.19
N VAL A 649 16.52 -1.61 38.97
CA VAL A 649 15.08 -1.91 38.70
C VAL A 649 14.82 -3.43 38.80
N LEU A 650 15.87 -4.23 38.69
CA LEU A 650 15.89 -5.69 38.81
C LEU A 650 16.24 -6.20 40.22
N ASP A 651 16.67 -5.32 41.13
CA ASP A 651 16.87 -5.67 42.54
C ASP A 651 15.57 -6.22 43.15
N GLY A 652 15.66 -7.43 43.71
CA GLY A 652 14.56 -8.22 44.24
C GLY A 652 13.83 -9.13 43.24
N ALA A 653 14.18 -9.12 41.94
CA ALA A 653 13.68 -10.12 40.98
C ALA A 653 14.52 -11.42 40.98
N PHE A 654 15.72 -11.38 41.58
CA PHE A 654 16.72 -12.45 41.55
C PHE A 654 17.29 -12.78 42.94
N ASP A 655 16.50 -12.65 44.01
CA ASP A 655 16.91 -13.18 45.31
C ASP A 655 17.11 -14.70 45.19
N GLY A 656 18.37 -15.13 45.03
CA GLY A 656 18.79 -16.52 44.95
C GLY A 656 19.63 -16.95 43.72
N LEU A 657 19.92 -16.07 42.75
CA LEU A 657 20.89 -16.40 41.68
C LEU A 657 22.19 -15.63 41.91
N THR A 658 23.28 -16.37 42.12
CA THR A 658 24.58 -15.78 42.45
C THR A 658 25.30 -15.28 41.20
N ASP A 659 26.25 -14.35 41.36
CA ASP A 659 27.07 -13.80 40.26
C ASP A 659 27.76 -14.86 39.38
N ASN A 660 27.96 -16.08 39.89
CA ASN A 660 28.49 -17.20 39.11
C ASN A 660 27.49 -17.77 38.10
N ASP A 661 26.18 -17.64 38.33
CA ASP A 661 25.13 -18.05 37.38
C ASP A 661 24.99 -17.04 36.22
N MET A 662 25.44 -15.81 36.41
CA MET A 662 25.42 -14.74 35.40
C MET A 662 26.54 -14.82 34.35
N GLN A 663 27.55 -15.68 34.54
CA GLN A 663 28.67 -15.81 33.58
C GLN A 663 28.53 -16.98 32.60
N ILE A 664 27.55 -17.86 32.75
CA ILE A 664 27.28 -18.98 31.81
C ILE A 664 25.97 -18.77 31.00
N LEU A 665 25.29 -17.63 31.19
CA LEU A 665 24.17 -17.15 30.36
C LEU A 665 24.58 -15.93 29.52
#